data_AF-A0A9E1V169-F1
#
_entry.id   AF-A0A9E1V169-F1
#
_cell.length_a   1.000
_cell.length_b   1.000
_cell.length_c   1.000
_cell.angle_alpha   90.00
_cell.angle_beta   90.00
_cell.angle_gamma   90.00
#
_symmetry.space_group_name_H-M   'P 1'
#
loop_
_entity.id
_entity.type
_entity.pdbx_description
1 polymer ?
#
loop_
_entity_poly.entity_id
_entity_poly.type
_entity_poly.pdbx_seq_one_letter_code
_entity_poly.pdbx_strand_id
1 'polypeptide(L)'
;MKKLLMSLLPATLLAAPGPSPVDAWERTLKPLSVERMAHLDAAPRVALPERFSVRIGDQPFAEFAAAFARGDATAVARVRDTFRRAEKWVVMPDAELRALIAVFDARGRYSCACPIHPLQVRYYSEFRWSITDPWRLHCPRCVAEKREYSYYPNPRYPDTGEGCAPSDEVWRQDHDAAWSKRNHGIPWQQWDGQTHGYVSTERFFFKGKCLDNIYNSLGRSVLPVLGQAYQFSSNLFPPGSPENDRAATYAHKAKVLLLCMARAHLGDTYLRDLFGLTQAEYEACMRSFHGAEANQAWAYQFYPGHHLNQTKDLRPGDRGWKMTGITTIYRGTWNSKAGTARQWLDAFALIADSYTPEESRASIREMTQRMIVSSAGDAQKLSRAPDGPRRLKRGLLEYTLHPYNLKAAGDNLAPSTLHPTLNLGLMLDDQRIVENMAREVDFFMLNQFTGDGMGYEGSASYTPWGIAGVMNRLQGMGGDFDKDAPWYDPERKALNCWTMPSVVEMCAKREMYSFPDGSRIPWEDCTSGGKRRTQWLKSVLDAGGKLPAWIEPFVKTERDAAGKWHVAYVEPLTLPNWLLHENRKGILRPGKGTDQTVLHLDFGRVVGHYHPAPLSIGMYAKGHELATDLGYLGSTHYLT
;
A
#
# COMPACT_ATOMS: atom_id res chain seq x y z
N MET A 1 8.31 51.39 21.49
CA MET A 1 9.15 50.26 20.97
C MET A 1 8.46 49.42 19.90
N LYS A 2 7.23 48.92 20.07
CA LYS A 2 6.53 48.10 19.04
C LYS A 2 6.24 48.83 17.70
N LYS A 3 6.09 50.16 17.72
CA LYS A 3 5.94 51.01 16.51
C LYS A 3 7.27 51.36 15.81
N LEU A 4 8.42 51.20 16.49
CA LEU A 4 9.74 51.55 15.92
C LEU A 4 10.37 50.37 15.15
N LEU A 5 9.91 49.14 15.43
CA LEU A 5 10.38 47.91 14.77
C LEU A 5 9.73 47.65 13.40
N MET A 6 8.66 48.38 13.04
CA MET A 6 7.97 48.21 11.75
C MET A 6 8.45 49.16 10.65
N SER A 7 9.34 50.12 10.95
CA SER A 7 9.86 51.09 9.95
C SER A 7 11.22 50.71 9.36
N LEU A 8 11.77 49.53 9.68
CA LEU A 8 13.12 49.10 9.26
C LEU A 8 13.16 47.86 8.36
N LEU A 9 12.01 47.36 7.89
CA LEU A 9 11.96 46.22 6.97
C LEU A 9 11.66 46.70 5.53
N PRO A 10 12.50 46.37 4.53
CA PRO A 10 12.22 46.72 3.14
C PRO A 10 10.95 45.99 2.65
N ALA A 11 10.09 46.73 1.96
CA ALA A 11 8.75 46.32 1.52
C ALA A 11 8.71 45.13 0.54
N THR A 12 9.86 44.58 0.15
CA THR A 12 9.98 43.41 -0.74
C THR A 12 9.82 42.06 -0.03
N LEU A 13 9.70 42.02 1.30
CA LEU A 13 9.50 40.79 2.10
C LEU A 13 8.03 40.51 2.47
N LEU A 14 7.07 41.31 1.98
CA LEU A 14 5.63 41.12 2.20
C LEU A 14 4.90 40.66 0.93
N ALA A 15 5.53 39.81 0.12
CA ALA A 15 4.76 39.01 -0.84
C ALA A 15 3.86 38.09 -0.02
N ALA A 16 2.54 38.23 -0.20
CA ALA A 16 1.56 37.31 0.39
C ALA A 16 2.02 35.86 0.10
N PRO A 17 1.98 34.94 1.08
CA PRO A 17 2.30 33.56 0.81
C PRO A 17 1.41 33.12 -0.35
N GLY A 18 2.04 32.64 -1.42
CA GLY A 18 1.30 31.94 -2.47
C GLY A 18 0.42 30.87 -1.82
N PRO A 19 -0.71 30.52 -2.44
CA PRO A 19 -1.61 29.51 -1.90
C PRO A 19 -0.79 28.29 -1.47
N SER A 20 -1.08 27.79 -0.27
CA SER A 20 -0.47 26.56 0.22
C SER A 20 -0.63 25.47 -0.84
N PRO A 21 0.32 24.53 -1.00
CA PRO A 21 0.11 23.34 -1.82
C PRO A 21 -1.23 22.65 -1.50
N VAL A 22 -1.73 22.80 -0.27
CA VAL A 22 -3.05 22.35 0.19
C VAL A 22 -4.20 23.13 -0.48
N ASP A 23 -4.09 24.45 -0.66
CA ASP A 23 -5.12 25.30 -1.30
C ASP A 23 -5.20 25.06 -2.82
N ALA A 24 -4.06 24.73 -3.46
CA ALA A 24 -4.03 24.29 -4.85
C ALA A 24 -4.66 22.88 -5.00
N TRP A 25 -4.50 22.03 -3.99
CA TRP A 25 -5.07 20.69 -3.94
C TRP A 25 -6.58 20.70 -3.65
N GLU A 26 -7.09 21.60 -2.79
CA GLU A 26 -8.54 21.70 -2.52
C GLU A 26 -9.36 22.14 -3.75
N ARG A 27 -8.79 22.96 -4.65
CA ARG A 27 -9.43 23.29 -5.93
C ARG A 27 -9.56 22.08 -6.87
N THR A 28 -8.81 21.00 -6.63
CA THR A 28 -8.88 19.77 -7.41
C THR A 28 -9.97 18.79 -6.97
N LEU A 29 -10.84 19.17 -6.04
CA LEU A 29 -11.71 18.21 -5.34
C LEU A 29 -13.23 18.44 -5.52
N LYS A 30 -13.65 19.26 -6.49
CA LYS A 30 -15.05 19.26 -6.95
C LYS A 30 -15.41 17.92 -7.63
N PRO A 31 -16.70 17.48 -7.58
CA PRO A 31 -17.16 16.33 -8.36
C PRO A 31 -16.63 16.43 -9.79
N LEU A 32 -16.10 15.33 -10.34
CA LEU A 32 -15.52 15.31 -11.68
C LEU A 32 -16.50 15.95 -12.68
N SER A 33 -16.20 17.17 -13.12
CA SER A 33 -16.95 17.82 -14.19
C SER A 33 -16.76 17.01 -15.48
N VAL A 34 -17.72 17.12 -16.39
CA VAL A 34 -17.64 16.50 -17.73
C VAL A 34 -16.32 16.89 -18.45
N GLU A 35 -15.81 18.10 -18.23
CA GLU A 35 -14.52 18.57 -18.75
C GLU A 35 -13.30 17.85 -18.15
N ARG A 36 -13.33 17.52 -16.85
CA ARG A 36 -12.27 16.68 -16.24
C ARG A 36 -12.32 15.24 -16.74
N MET A 37 -13.51 14.73 -17.07
CA MET A 37 -13.64 13.42 -17.71
C MET A 37 -13.04 13.41 -19.12
N ALA A 38 -13.19 14.50 -19.89
CA ALA A 38 -12.57 14.64 -21.20
C ALA A 38 -11.03 14.67 -21.12
N HIS A 39 -10.44 15.37 -20.15
CA HIS A 39 -9.00 15.32 -19.88
C HIS A 39 -8.51 13.92 -19.46
N LEU A 40 -9.34 13.19 -18.70
CA LEU A 40 -9.02 11.82 -18.31
C LEU A 40 -9.05 10.89 -19.54
N ASP A 41 -10.02 10.99 -20.44
CA ASP A 41 -10.08 10.17 -21.67
C ASP A 41 -8.87 10.38 -22.61
N ALA A 42 -8.21 11.54 -22.52
CA ALA A 42 -6.99 11.89 -23.25
C ALA A 42 -5.70 11.36 -22.60
N ALA A 43 -5.73 10.86 -21.36
CA ALA A 43 -4.56 10.29 -20.71
C ALA A 43 -4.17 8.93 -21.33
N PRO A 44 -2.87 8.58 -21.43
CA PRO A 44 -2.44 7.28 -21.90
C PRO A 44 -3.06 6.16 -21.05
N ARG A 45 -3.64 5.17 -21.70
CA ARG A 45 -4.27 4.01 -21.07
C ARG A 45 -3.28 2.87 -21.00
N VAL A 46 -3.39 2.04 -19.97
CA VAL A 46 -2.60 0.83 -19.88
C VAL A 46 -3.12 -0.15 -20.93
N ALA A 47 -2.26 -0.53 -21.86
CA ALA A 47 -2.55 -1.61 -22.79
C ALA A 47 -2.02 -2.92 -22.20
N LEU A 48 -2.90 -3.90 -22.02
CA LEU A 48 -2.47 -5.25 -21.65
C LEU A 48 -1.93 -5.95 -22.90
N PRO A 49 -0.72 -6.54 -22.86
CA PRO A 49 -0.18 -7.28 -23.99
C PRO A 49 -0.94 -8.59 -24.17
N GLU A 50 -0.82 -9.19 -25.37
CA GLU A 50 -1.34 -10.53 -25.60
C GLU A 50 -0.67 -11.58 -24.71
N ARG A 51 0.64 -11.40 -24.45
CA ARG A 51 1.46 -12.23 -23.58
C ARG A 51 2.16 -11.39 -22.53
N PHE A 52 2.07 -11.83 -21.28
CA PHE A 52 2.71 -11.16 -20.16
C PHE A 52 4.12 -11.68 -19.93
N SER A 53 4.99 -10.80 -19.44
CA SER A 53 6.28 -11.22 -18.87
C SER A 53 6.05 -11.88 -17.51
N VAL A 54 5.97 -13.20 -17.49
CA VAL A 54 5.69 -13.99 -16.28
C VAL A 54 6.91 -13.99 -15.35
N ARG A 55 6.67 -13.72 -14.05
CA ARG A 55 7.71 -13.68 -13.01
C ARG A 55 7.33 -14.49 -11.77
N ILE A 56 8.32 -15.11 -11.14
CA ILE A 56 8.19 -15.90 -9.91
C ILE A 56 8.84 -15.12 -8.76
N GLY A 57 8.05 -14.22 -8.15
CA GLY A 57 8.60 -13.14 -7.31
C GLY A 57 9.23 -12.07 -8.19
N ASP A 58 10.50 -11.74 -7.95
CA ASP A 58 11.23 -10.77 -8.78
C ASP A 58 11.99 -11.39 -9.95
N GLN A 59 12.03 -12.72 -10.08
CA GLN A 59 12.78 -13.43 -11.11
C GLN A 59 11.91 -13.73 -12.35
N PRO A 60 12.41 -13.54 -13.60
CA PRO A 60 11.73 -14.03 -14.79
C PRO A 60 11.48 -15.55 -14.73
N PHE A 61 10.33 -16.00 -15.23
CA PHE A 61 9.96 -17.42 -15.20
C PHE A 61 11.00 -18.32 -15.89
N ALA A 62 11.54 -17.89 -17.04
CA ALA A 62 12.53 -18.66 -17.79
C ALA A 62 13.79 -18.99 -16.98
N GLU A 63 14.28 -18.04 -16.16
CA GLU A 63 15.44 -18.28 -15.31
C GLU A 63 15.12 -19.25 -14.16
N PHE A 64 13.92 -19.12 -13.57
CA PHE A 64 13.44 -20.05 -12.56
C PHE A 64 13.30 -21.47 -13.13
N ALA A 65 12.73 -21.60 -14.33
CA ALA A 65 12.58 -22.86 -15.04
C ALA A 65 13.94 -23.52 -15.32
N ALA A 66 14.93 -22.72 -15.75
CA ALA A 66 16.29 -23.21 -15.94
C ALA A 66 16.94 -23.69 -14.62
N ALA A 67 16.71 -23.00 -13.51
CA ALA A 67 17.20 -23.44 -12.19
C ALA A 67 16.54 -24.76 -11.76
N PHE A 68 15.22 -24.88 -11.94
CA PHE A 68 14.49 -26.11 -11.67
C PHE A 68 14.97 -27.29 -12.52
N ALA A 69 15.18 -27.08 -13.82
CA ALA A 69 15.67 -28.11 -14.74
C ALA A 69 17.08 -28.63 -14.37
N ARG A 70 17.91 -27.79 -13.73
CA ARG A 70 19.22 -28.19 -13.18
C ARG A 70 19.14 -28.90 -11.82
N GLY A 71 17.94 -29.09 -11.27
CA GLY A 71 17.75 -29.69 -9.96
C GLY A 71 18.16 -28.78 -8.80
N ASP A 72 18.14 -27.46 -8.97
CA ASP A 72 18.42 -26.52 -7.88
C ASP A 72 17.47 -26.79 -6.70
N ALA A 73 18.04 -27.06 -5.53
CA ALA A 73 17.29 -27.48 -4.35
C ALA A 73 16.25 -26.43 -3.91
N THR A 74 16.55 -25.15 -4.08
CA THR A 74 15.65 -24.04 -3.72
C THR A 74 14.47 -23.98 -4.70
N ALA A 75 14.74 -24.08 -6.00
CA ALA A 75 13.70 -24.11 -7.02
C ALA A 75 12.77 -25.33 -6.85
N VAL A 76 13.34 -26.53 -6.65
CA VAL A 76 12.58 -27.77 -6.42
C VAL A 76 11.72 -27.68 -5.15
N ALA A 77 12.28 -27.20 -4.05
CA ALA A 77 11.53 -27.00 -2.80
C ALA A 77 10.38 -26.00 -2.98
N ARG A 78 10.61 -24.92 -3.74
CA ARG A 78 9.57 -23.92 -4.03
C ARG A 78 8.44 -24.47 -4.88
N VAL A 79 8.72 -25.28 -5.90
CA VAL A 79 7.68 -25.95 -6.71
C VAL A 79 6.83 -26.86 -5.82
N ARG A 80 7.47 -27.71 -4.99
CA ARG A 80 6.77 -28.62 -4.06
C ARG A 80 5.90 -27.87 -3.05
N ASP A 81 6.41 -26.81 -2.42
CA ASP A 81 5.62 -26.01 -1.47
C ASP A 81 4.43 -25.33 -2.16
N THR A 82 4.64 -24.84 -3.38
CA THR A 82 3.58 -24.17 -4.14
C THR A 82 2.44 -25.13 -4.46
N PHE A 83 2.72 -26.35 -4.95
CA PHE A 83 1.69 -27.36 -5.16
C PHE A 83 0.97 -27.71 -3.85
N ARG A 84 1.70 -28.06 -2.79
CA ARG A 84 1.11 -28.37 -1.48
C ARG A 84 0.15 -27.29 -0.98
N ARG A 85 0.47 -26.02 -1.21
CA ARG A 85 -0.38 -24.88 -0.83
C ARG A 85 -1.56 -24.70 -1.77
N ALA A 86 -1.37 -24.90 -3.08
CA ALA A 86 -2.41 -24.80 -4.09
C ALA A 86 -3.47 -25.89 -3.94
N GLU A 87 -3.08 -27.10 -3.54
CA GLU A 87 -3.98 -28.24 -3.31
C GLU A 87 -5.12 -27.91 -2.35
N LYS A 88 -4.83 -27.10 -1.31
CA LYS A 88 -5.86 -26.67 -0.34
C LYS A 88 -7.02 -25.93 -0.99
N TRP A 89 -6.77 -25.25 -2.11
CA TRP A 89 -7.75 -24.45 -2.83
C TRP A 89 -8.39 -25.22 -3.98
N VAL A 90 -7.66 -26.15 -4.58
CA VAL A 90 -8.18 -27.01 -5.66
C VAL A 90 -9.27 -27.93 -5.15
N VAL A 91 -9.13 -28.47 -3.93
CA VAL A 91 -10.13 -29.36 -3.34
C VAL A 91 -11.42 -28.65 -2.95
N MET A 92 -11.41 -27.31 -2.81
CA MET A 92 -12.62 -26.56 -2.49
C MET A 92 -13.53 -26.45 -3.71
N PRO A 93 -14.82 -26.81 -3.58
CA PRO A 93 -15.81 -26.57 -4.64
C PRO A 93 -15.89 -25.10 -5.05
N ASP A 94 -16.24 -24.84 -6.31
CA ASP A 94 -16.36 -23.45 -6.82
C ASP A 94 -17.42 -22.65 -6.04
N ALA A 95 -18.48 -23.31 -5.58
CA ALA A 95 -19.50 -22.71 -4.73
C ALA A 95 -18.92 -22.17 -3.41
N GLU A 96 -17.99 -22.88 -2.79
CA GLU A 96 -17.31 -22.43 -1.56
C GLU A 96 -16.36 -21.26 -1.83
N LEU A 97 -15.58 -21.33 -2.92
CA LEU A 97 -14.71 -20.22 -3.33
C LEU A 97 -15.49 -18.95 -3.62
N ARG A 98 -16.65 -19.07 -4.27
CA ARG A 98 -17.53 -17.94 -4.51
C ARG A 98 -18.15 -17.40 -3.22
N ALA A 99 -18.47 -18.25 -2.24
CA ALA A 99 -19.02 -17.82 -0.95
C ALA A 99 -18.04 -16.95 -0.14
N LEU A 100 -16.75 -16.95 -0.48
CA LEU A 100 -15.77 -16.00 0.05
C LEU A 100 -16.06 -14.57 -0.42
N ILE A 101 -16.73 -14.37 -1.55
CA ILE A 101 -16.91 -13.05 -2.16
C ILE A 101 -18.29 -12.47 -1.82
N ALA A 102 -18.32 -11.26 -1.28
CA ALA A 102 -19.56 -10.57 -0.90
C ALA A 102 -20.50 -10.34 -2.09
N VAL A 103 -21.77 -10.69 -1.89
CA VAL A 103 -22.90 -10.40 -2.81
C VAL A 103 -23.68 -9.14 -2.40
N PHE A 104 -23.16 -8.39 -1.43
CA PHE A 104 -23.73 -7.14 -0.91
C PHE A 104 -22.78 -5.97 -1.19
N ASP A 105 -23.32 -4.74 -1.16
CA ASP A 105 -22.49 -3.53 -1.24
C ASP A 105 -21.79 -3.28 0.11
N ALA A 106 -20.49 -3.51 0.16
CA ALA A 106 -19.71 -3.37 1.39
C ALA A 106 -19.36 -1.90 1.71
N ARG A 107 -19.79 -1.43 2.88
CA ARG A 107 -19.52 -0.07 3.41
C ARG A 107 -18.46 -0.07 4.53
N GLY A 108 -17.80 1.08 4.75
CA GLY A 108 -17.10 1.42 6.00
C GLY A 108 -15.91 0.58 6.51
N ARG A 109 -15.08 -0.02 5.64
CA ARG A 109 -14.00 -0.97 6.02
C ARG A 109 -12.94 -0.56 7.08
N TYR A 110 -12.85 0.71 7.48
CA TYR A 110 -11.88 1.22 8.48
C TYR A 110 -12.48 1.64 9.82
N SER A 111 -13.80 1.71 9.96
CA SER A 111 -14.45 2.08 11.22
C SER A 111 -14.84 0.86 12.06
N CYS A 112 -14.10 -0.24 11.92
CA CYS A 112 -14.35 -1.46 12.68
C CYS A 112 -13.47 -1.51 13.94
N ALA A 113 -14.13 -1.63 15.08
CA ALA A 113 -13.51 -1.84 16.38
C ALA A 113 -14.34 -2.84 17.17
N CYS A 114 -13.74 -3.42 18.20
CA CYS A 114 -14.55 -4.12 19.18
C CYS A 114 -15.43 -3.08 19.88
N PRO A 115 -16.77 -3.15 19.78
CA PRO A 115 -17.65 -2.20 20.47
C PRO A 115 -17.38 -2.22 21.98
N ILE A 116 -17.03 -3.41 22.49
CA ILE A 116 -16.72 -3.68 23.89
C ILE A 116 -15.30 -3.25 24.28
N HIS A 117 -14.29 -3.31 23.39
CA HIS A 117 -12.90 -3.00 23.74
C HIS A 117 -12.34 -1.88 22.86
N PRO A 118 -12.78 -0.64 23.10
CA PRO A 118 -12.63 0.45 22.15
C PRO A 118 -11.17 1.02 22.18
N LEU A 119 -10.45 0.99 23.31
CA LEU A 119 -9.13 1.63 23.48
C LEU A 119 -7.94 1.09 22.65
N GLN A 120 -8.09 -0.01 21.91
CA GLN A 120 -7.02 -0.55 21.05
C GLN A 120 -6.95 0.08 19.64
N VAL A 121 -7.79 1.08 19.35
CA VAL A 121 -8.00 1.57 17.97
C VAL A 121 -7.01 2.62 17.49
N ARG A 122 -6.07 3.07 18.33
CA ARG A 122 -5.07 4.03 17.85
C ARG A 122 -4.26 3.49 16.66
N TYR A 123 -4.05 2.18 16.53
CA TYR A 123 -3.46 1.55 15.34
C TYR A 123 -4.03 0.15 15.08
N TYR A 124 -4.91 0.05 14.07
CA TYR A 124 -5.35 -1.20 13.42
C TYR A 124 -6.06 -2.22 14.34
N SER A 125 -7.36 -2.40 14.10
CA SER A 125 -8.22 -3.43 14.69
C SER A 125 -7.51 -4.78 14.97
N GLU A 126 -7.26 -5.11 16.25
CA GLU A 126 -6.65 -6.39 16.69
C GLU A 126 -7.59 -7.62 16.55
N PHE A 127 -8.57 -7.57 15.66
CA PHE A 127 -9.41 -8.73 15.40
C PHE A 127 -8.57 -9.87 14.80
N ARG A 128 -8.70 -11.07 15.39
CA ARG A 128 -8.30 -12.31 14.72
C ARG A 128 -9.33 -12.62 13.65
N TRP A 129 -8.84 -12.99 12.47
CA TRP A 129 -9.66 -13.33 11.32
C TRP A 129 -8.98 -14.45 10.53
N SER A 130 -9.78 -15.34 9.93
CA SER A 130 -9.30 -16.43 9.09
C SER A 130 -10.15 -16.54 7.83
N ILE A 131 -9.52 -16.87 6.70
CA ILE A 131 -10.23 -17.13 5.44
C ILE A 131 -11.15 -18.35 5.49
N THR A 132 -10.95 -19.25 6.45
CA THR A 132 -11.82 -20.41 6.72
C THR A 132 -13.06 -20.06 7.55
N ASP A 133 -13.07 -18.88 8.20
CA ASP A 133 -14.22 -18.28 8.87
C ASP A 133 -14.36 -16.83 8.37
N PRO A 134 -14.58 -16.65 7.05
CA PRO A 134 -14.27 -15.41 6.33
C PRO A 134 -15.13 -14.23 6.77
N TRP A 135 -16.30 -14.49 7.34
CA TRP A 135 -17.30 -13.49 7.69
C TRP A 135 -17.41 -13.22 9.19
N ARG A 136 -16.41 -13.62 10.00
CA ARG A 136 -16.35 -13.33 11.43
C ARG A 136 -15.00 -12.75 11.86
N LEU A 137 -15.06 -11.70 12.67
CA LEU A 137 -13.94 -11.02 13.31
C LEU A 137 -13.93 -11.36 14.80
N HIS A 138 -12.88 -12.01 15.29
CA HIS A 138 -12.79 -12.48 16.67
C HIS A 138 -11.97 -11.50 17.53
N CYS A 139 -12.55 -10.95 18.59
CA CYS A 139 -11.82 -10.08 19.52
C CYS A 139 -11.05 -10.91 20.55
N PRO A 140 -9.71 -10.84 20.62
CA PRO A 140 -8.93 -11.64 21.58
C PRO A 140 -9.33 -11.41 23.04
N ARG A 141 -9.73 -10.18 23.40
CA ARG A 141 -10.16 -9.86 24.77
C ARG A 141 -11.55 -10.41 25.07
N CYS A 142 -12.51 -10.31 24.14
CA CYS A 142 -13.82 -10.95 24.32
C CYS A 142 -13.70 -12.47 24.47
N VAL A 143 -12.75 -13.11 23.76
CA VAL A 143 -12.42 -14.53 23.96
C VAL A 143 -11.86 -14.78 25.37
N ALA A 144 -10.89 -13.97 25.82
CA ALA A 144 -10.29 -14.10 27.15
C ALA A 144 -11.31 -13.88 28.29
N GLU A 145 -12.24 -12.95 28.09
CA GLU A 145 -13.36 -12.68 28.99
C GLU A 145 -14.49 -13.71 28.92
N LYS A 146 -14.40 -14.69 28.00
CA LYS A 146 -15.41 -15.73 27.77
C LYS A 146 -16.82 -15.16 27.56
N ARG A 147 -16.93 -14.03 26.84
CA ARG A 147 -18.23 -13.44 26.52
C ARG A 147 -19.03 -14.38 25.62
N GLU A 148 -20.35 -14.34 25.74
CA GLU A 148 -21.29 -15.14 24.93
C GLU A 148 -20.97 -15.06 23.42
N TYR A 149 -20.70 -13.85 22.94
CA TYR A 149 -20.20 -13.60 21.58
C TYR A 149 -18.81 -13.00 21.65
N SER A 150 -17.81 -13.75 21.20
CA SER A 150 -16.43 -13.29 21.05
C SER A 150 -16.09 -12.83 19.62
N TYR A 151 -17.08 -12.84 18.73
CA TYR A 151 -16.93 -12.55 17.30
C TYR A 151 -17.94 -11.52 16.81
N TYR A 152 -17.66 -10.90 15.66
CA TYR A 152 -18.52 -9.91 15.02
C TYR A 152 -18.56 -10.12 13.50
N PRO A 153 -19.69 -9.85 12.82
CA PRO A 153 -20.99 -9.55 13.40
C PRO A 153 -21.56 -10.76 14.17
N ASN A 154 -22.46 -10.48 15.11
CA ASN A 154 -23.15 -11.49 15.92
C ASN A 154 -24.61 -11.05 16.17
N PRO A 155 -25.47 -11.86 16.80
CA PRO A 155 -26.87 -11.49 17.03
C PRO A 155 -27.10 -10.17 17.78
N ARG A 156 -26.19 -9.77 18.69
CA ARG A 156 -26.27 -8.49 19.43
C ARG A 156 -25.76 -7.30 18.61
N TYR A 157 -24.79 -7.55 17.74
CA TYR A 157 -24.18 -6.57 16.84
C TYR A 157 -24.30 -7.04 15.38
N PRO A 158 -25.52 -7.06 14.82
CA PRO A 158 -25.76 -7.58 13.48
C PRO A 158 -25.24 -6.59 12.43
N ASP A 159 -24.54 -7.11 11.41
CA ASP A 159 -24.13 -6.34 10.24
C ASP A 159 -24.66 -7.04 8.98
N THR A 160 -25.57 -6.38 8.28
CA THR A 160 -26.16 -6.88 7.02
C THR A 160 -25.33 -6.49 5.79
N GLY A 161 -24.27 -5.70 5.97
CA GLY A 161 -23.49 -5.07 4.90
C GLY A 161 -23.60 -3.54 4.92
N GLU A 162 -24.65 -3.02 5.57
CA GLU A 162 -24.90 -1.58 5.74
C GLU A 162 -24.30 -1.00 7.04
N GLY A 163 -23.57 -1.81 7.81
CA GLY A 163 -23.04 -1.45 9.12
C GLY A 163 -24.02 -1.73 10.26
N CYS A 164 -23.46 -1.95 11.44
CA CYS A 164 -24.15 -2.21 12.70
C CYS A 164 -24.30 -0.90 13.49
N ALA A 165 -25.54 -0.52 13.77
CA ALA A 165 -25.88 0.46 14.80
C ALA A 165 -26.48 -0.30 15.99
N PRO A 166 -25.74 -0.55 17.08
CA PRO A 166 -26.30 -1.21 18.25
C PRO A 166 -27.43 -0.36 18.84
N SER A 167 -28.47 -1.00 19.38
CA SER A 167 -29.49 -0.27 20.12
C SER A 167 -28.94 0.24 21.46
N ASP A 168 -29.56 1.28 22.01
CA ASP A 168 -29.22 1.79 23.34
C ASP A 168 -29.33 0.70 24.41
N GLU A 169 -30.27 -0.25 24.24
CA GLU A 169 -30.41 -1.40 25.14
C GLU A 169 -29.18 -2.30 25.10
N VAL A 170 -28.73 -2.69 23.90
CA VAL A 170 -27.54 -3.53 23.73
C VAL A 170 -26.32 -2.81 24.29
N TRP A 171 -26.18 -1.51 24.00
CA TRP A 171 -25.08 -0.70 24.50
C TRP A 171 -25.08 -0.59 26.03
N ARG A 172 -26.24 -0.33 26.64
CA ARG A 172 -26.41 -0.25 28.10
C ARG A 172 -26.04 -1.56 28.79
N GLN A 173 -26.39 -2.71 28.20
CA GLN A 173 -26.06 -4.02 28.75
C GLN A 173 -24.55 -4.33 28.68
N ASP A 174 -23.85 -3.87 27.65
CA ASP A 174 -22.41 -4.13 27.49
C ASP A 174 -21.50 -3.08 28.15
N HIS A 175 -22.00 -1.87 28.36
CA HIS A 175 -21.26 -0.70 28.85
C HIS A 175 -21.91 -0.08 30.10
N ASP A 176 -22.14 -0.90 31.12
CA ASP A 176 -22.62 -0.40 32.41
C ASP A 176 -21.58 0.52 33.09
N ALA A 177 -22.02 1.29 34.09
CA ALA A 177 -21.17 2.27 34.77
C ALA A 177 -19.96 1.62 35.48
N ALA A 178 -20.06 0.38 35.93
CA ALA A 178 -18.97 -0.32 36.61
C ALA A 178 -17.92 -0.80 35.61
N TRP A 179 -18.34 -1.33 34.48
CA TRP A 179 -17.48 -1.77 33.38
C TRP A 179 -16.78 -0.56 32.74
N SER A 180 -17.53 0.52 32.44
CA SER A 180 -16.96 1.74 31.83
C SER A 180 -15.93 2.41 32.75
N LYS A 181 -16.17 2.42 34.06
CA LYS A 181 -15.20 2.91 35.04
C LYS A 181 -13.92 2.05 35.11
N ARG A 182 -14.04 0.72 35.00
CA ARG A 182 -12.89 -0.21 35.06
C ARG A 182 -12.07 -0.24 33.76
N ASN A 183 -12.70 0.03 32.63
CA ASN A 183 -12.11 -0.13 31.30
C ASN A 183 -11.94 1.19 30.55
N HIS A 184 -12.12 2.33 31.23
CA HIS A 184 -12.12 3.68 30.64
C HIS A 184 -13.01 3.77 29.38
N GLY A 185 -14.16 3.11 29.42
CA GLY A 185 -15.15 3.11 28.35
C GLY A 185 -16.13 4.28 28.44
N ILE A 186 -16.92 4.49 27.38
CA ILE A 186 -18.00 5.49 27.37
C ILE A 186 -19.18 4.92 28.15
N PRO A 187 -19.60 5.51 29.28
CA PRO A 187 -20.81 5.09 29.99
C PRO A 187 -22.03 5.24 29.09
N TRP A 188 -23.00 4.34 29.19
CA TRP A 188 -24.21 4.41 28.37
C TRP A 188 -24.93 5.78 28.45
N GLN A 189 -24.88 6.47 29.60
CA GLN A 189 -25.50 7.80 29.75
C GLN A 189 -24.84 8.88 28.90
N GLN A 190 -23.62 8.64 28.42
CA GLN A 190 -22.81 9.55 27.62
C GLN A 190 -22.65 9.05 26.19
N TRP A 191 -23.34 7.96 25.82
CA TRP A 191 -23.41 7.48 24.45
C TRP A 191 -24.29 8.43 23.64
N ASP A 192 -23.74 9.01 22.59
CA ASP A 192 -24.44 9.94 21.69
C ASP A 192 -24.86 9.27 20.36
N GLY A 193 -24.76 7.95 20.28
CA GLY A 193 -24.98 7.18 19.04
C GLY A 193 -23.74 7.08 18.13
N GLN A 194 -22.64 7.74 18.47
CA GLN A 194 -21.41 7.71 17.68
C GLN A 194 -20.36 6.81 18.29
N THR A 195 -19.67 6.07 17.44
CA THR A 195 -18.59 5.19 17.86
C THR A 195 -17.52 5.88 18.74
N HIS A 196 -17.29 7.21 18.60
CA HIS A 196 -16.50 8.10 19.49
C HIS A 196 -15.06 7.66 19.83
N GLY A 197 -14.15 7.87 18.87
CA GLY A 197 -12.74 7.44 18.90
C GLY A 197 -12.28 6.67 17.66
N TYR A 198 -13.17 6.50 16.66
CA TYR A 198 -13.14 5.38 15.71
C TYR A 198 -13.36 5.79 14.24
N VAL A 199 -13.05 7.05 13.88
CA VAL A 199 -13.61 7.79 12.73
C VAL A 199 -15.03 8.28 13.07
N SER A 200 -15.43 9.44 12.55
CA SER A 200 -16.75 10.06 12.80
C SER A 200 -17.88 9.28 12.12
N THR A 201 -18.18 8.06 12.58
CA THR A 201 -19.25 7.20 12.03
C THR A 201 -20.23 6.74 13.10
N GLU A 202 -21.51 6.68 12.73
CA GLU A 202 -22.63 6.18 13.57
C GLU A 202 -22.76 4.65 13.56
N ARG A 203 -21.91 3.93 12.79
CA ARG A 203 -22.03 2.47 12.59
C ARG A 203 -20.67 1.76 12.64
N PHE A 204 -20.68 0.51 13.10
CA PHE A 204 -19.58 -0.44 13.00
C PHE A 204 -19.72 -1.30 11.72
N PHE A 205 -18.70 -1.34 10.86
CA PHE A 205 -18.78 -2.08 9.59
C PHE A 205 -17.91 -3.35 9.60
N PHE A 206 -18.36 -4.36 10.33
CA PHE A 206 -17.64 -5.64 10.47
C PHE A 206 -17.51 -6.39 9.15
N LYS A 207 -18.60 -6.50 8.37
CA LYS A 207 -18.59 -7.18 7.07
C LYS A 207 -17.71 -6.48 6.05
N GLY A 208 -17.66 -5.14 6.08
CA GLY A 208 -16.74 -4.35 5.28
C GLY A 208 -15.28 -4.68 5.58
N LYS A 209 -14.93 -4.88 6.86
CA LYS A 209 -13.59 -5.31 7.26
C LYS A 209 -13.30 -6.77 6.91
N CYS A 210 -14.25 -7.69 7.09
CA CYS A 210 -14.13 -9.07 6.62
C CYS A 210 -13.79 -9.12 5.13
N LEU A 211 -14.55 -8.40 4.29
CA LEU A 211 -14.31 -8.37 2.85
C LEU A 211 -12.92 -7.83 2.51
N ASP A 212 -12.44 -6.79 3.19
CA ASP A 212 -11.07 -6.28 3.04
C ASP A 212 -10.02 -7.35 3.37
N ASN A 213 -10.19 -8.07 4.48
CA ASN A 213 -9.31 -9.18 4.85
C ASN A 213 -9.36 -10.32 3.83
N ILE A 214 -10.55 -10.67 3.31
CA ILE A 214 -10.71 -11.68 2.26
C ILE A 214 -9.95 -11.25 1.00
N TYR A 215 -10.19 -10.05 0.48
CA TYR A 215 -9.50 -9.56 -0.72
C TYR A 215 -7.98 -9.50 -0.53
N ASN A 216 -7.52 -9.09 0.65
CA ASN A 216 -6.09 -9.10 0.98
C ASN A 216 -5.52 -10.53 1.01
N SER A 217 -6.21 -11.50 1.62
CA SER A 217 -5.74 -12.90 1.64
C SER A 217 -5.79 -13.55 0.27
N LEU A 218 -6.85 -13.31 -0.50
CA LEU A 218 -6.96 -13.81 -1.87
C LEU A 218 -5.83 -13.26 -2.74
N GLY A 219 -5.64 -11.94 -2.73
CA GLY A 219 -4.62 -11.27 -3.53
C GLY A 219 -3.17 -11.56 -3.10
N ARG A 220 -2.89 -11.63 -1.78
CA ARG A 220 -1.51 -11.85 -1.29
C ARG A 220 -1.09 -13.30 -1.23
N SER A 221 -2.01 -14.25 -1.12
CA SER A 221 -1.67 -15.62 -0.73
C SER A 221 -2.33 -16.72 -1.55
N VAL A 222 -3.58 -16.53 -2.00
CA VAL A 222 -4.31 -17.58 -2.72
C VAL A 222 -4.07 -17.50 -4.22
N LEU A 223 -4.40 -16.37 -4.83
CA LEU A 223 -4.27 -16.14 -6.26
C LEU A 223 -2.83 -16.30 -6.76
N PRO A 224 -1.79 -15.75 -6.08
CA PRO A 224 -0.41 -15.96 -6.52
C PRO A 224 0.02 -17.43 -6.44
N VAL A 225 -0.48 -18.19 -5.48
CA VAL A 225 -0.15 -19.62 -5.33
C VAL A 225 -0.82 -20.43 -6.44
N LEU A 226 -2.10 -20.19 -6.71
CA LEU A 226 -2.81 -20.84 -7.82
C LEU A 226 -2.18 -20.50 -9.17
N GLY A 227 -1.85 -19.23 -9.41
CA GLY A 227 -1.20 -18.79 -10.65
C GLY A 227 0.21 -19.37 -10.83
N GLN A 228 1.03 -19.40 -9.76
CA GLN A 228 2.35 -20.05 -9.81
C GLN A 228 2.23 -21.56 -10.00
N ALA A 229 1.27 -22.21 -9.34
CA ALA A 229 1.02 -23.64 -9.53
C ALA A 229 0.63 -23.96 -10.98
N TYR A 230 -0.23 -23.14 -11.59
CA TYR A 230 -0.52 -23.24 -13.02
C TYR A 230 0.77 -23.13 -13.85
N GLN A 231 1.56 -22.06 -13.67
CA GLN A 231 2.79 -21.84 -14.44
C GLN A 231 3.81 -22.99 -14.28
N PHE A 232 3.96 -23.53 -13.06
CA PHE A 232 4.84 -24.67 -12.83
C PHE A 232 4.31 -25.92 -13.50
N SER A 233 3.04 -26.24 -13.30
CA SER A 233 2.37 -27.40 -13.88
C SER A 233 2.41 -27.39 -15.42
N SER A 234 2.11 -26.25 -16.05
CA SER A 234 2.02 -26.14 -17.51
C SER A 234 3.37 -26.10 -18.21
N ASN A 235 4.43 -25.59 -17.56
CA ASN A 235 5.69 -25.30 -18.25
C ASN A 235 6.91 -26.07 -17.72
N LEU A 236 6.88 -26.64 -16.51
CA LEU A 236 8.02 -27.39 -15.95
C LEU A 236 7.90 -28.91 -16.11
N PHE A 237 6.69 -29.40 -16.39
CA PHE A 237 6.39 -30.82 -16.49
C PHE A 237 5.90 -31.16 -17.90
N PRO A 238 6.23 -32.36 -18.42
CA PRO A 238 5.85 -32.74 -19.77
C PRO A 238 4.33 -32.90 -19.90
N PRO A 239 3.75 -32.62 -21.09
CA PRO A 239 2.34 -32.89 -21.36
C PRO A 239 1.95 -34.34 -21.04
N GLY A 240 0.81 -34.53 -20.36
CA GLY A 240 0.29 -35.85 -19.95
C GLY A 240 0.91 -36.43 -18.67
N SER A 241 1.77 -35.67 -17.98
CA SER A 241 2.16 -36.01 -16.61
C SER A 241 1.06 -35.65 -15.60
N PRO A 242 0.96 -36.38 -14.46
CA PRO A 242 -0.02 -36.04 -13.42
C PRO A 242 0.10 -34.60 -12.93
N GLU A 243 1.31 -34.06 -12.89
CA GLU A 243 1.56 -32.67 -12.53
C GLU A 243 1.02 -31.71 -13.59
N ASN A 244 1.24 -31.97 -14.89
CA ASN A 244 0.77 -31.11 -15.99
C ASN A 244 -0.75 -31.13 -16.13
N ASP A 245 -1.39 -32.29 -15.93
CA ASP A 245 -2.84 -32.45 -16.02
C ASP A 245 -3.61 -31.58 -15.01
N ARG A 246 -2.94 -31.14 -13.94
CA ARG A 246 -3.51 -30.23 -12.94
C ARG A 246 -3.50 -28.76 -13.33
N ALA A 247 -2.81 -28.36 -14.41
CA ALA A 247 -2.66 -26.97 -14.82
C ALA A 247 -4.01 -26.30 -15.01
N ALA A 248 -4.91 -26.94 -15.76
CA ALA A 248 -6.25 -26.44 -16.04
C ALA A 248 -7.05 -26.19 -14.77
N THR A 249 -6.95 -27.09 -13.78
CA THR A 249 -7.64 -26.96 -12.50
C THR A 249 -7.14 -25.77 -11.69
N TYR A 250 -5.82 -25.57 -11.59
CA TYR A 250 -5.27 -24.40 -10.90
C TYR A 250 -5.70 -23.08 -11.55
N ALA A 251 -5.62 -23.03 -12.87
CA ALA A 251 -6.06 -21.88 -13.65
C ALA A 251 -7.55 -21.61 -13.45
N HIS A 252 -8.40 -22.62 -13.56
CA HIS A 252 -9.85 -22.51 -13.37
C HIS A 252 -10.20 -21.90 -12.01
N LYS A 253 -9.62 -22.41 -10.91
CA LYS A 253 -9.86 -21.88 -9.55
C LYS A 253 -9.45 -20.41 -9.43
N ALA A 254 -8.34 -20.01 -10.05
CA ALA A 254 -7.91 -18.62 -10.07
C ALA A 254 -8.86 -17.73 -10.89
N LYS A 255 -9.32 -18.20 -12.05
CA LYS A 255 -10.31 -17.49 -12.90
C LYS A 255 -11.64 -17.30 -12.16
N VAL A 256 -12.15 -18.32 -11.46
CA VAL A 256 -13.38 -18.25 -10.65
C VAL A 256 -13.27 -17.13 -9.61
N LEU A 257 -12.17 -17.09 -8.85
CA LEU A 257 -11.94 -16.06 -7.85
C LEU A 257 -11.84 -14.67 -8.47
N LEU A 258 -11.04 -14.51 -9.53
CA LEU A 258 -10.85 -13.22 -10.19
C LEU A 258 -12.15 -12.69 -10.82
N LEU A 259 -12.95 -13.55 -11.46
CA LEU A 259 -14.24 -13.19 -12.04
C LEU A 259 -15.24 -12.80 -10.93
N CYS A 260 -15.33 -13.57 -9.84
CA CYS A 260 -16.22 -13.22 -8.74
C CYS A 260 -15.81 -11.89 -8.09
N MET A 261 -14.52 -11.65 -7.91
CA MET A 261 -14.02 -10.37 -7.42
C MET A 261 -14.35 -9.23 -8.38
N ALA A 262 -14.23 -9.44 -9.70
CA ALA A 262 -14.62 -8.48 -10.73
C ALA A 262 -16.10 -8.09 -10.63
N ARG A 263 -16.96 -9.08 -10.52
CA ARG A 263 -18.41 -8.91 -10.38
C ARG A 263 -18.79 -8.21 -9.09
N ALA A 264 -18.24 -8.64 -7.95
CA ALA A 264 -18.48 -8.00 -6.67
C ALA A 264 -17.98 -6.56 -6.62
N HIS A 265 -16.85 -6.28 -7.27
CA HIS A 265 -16.30 -4.94 -7.27
C HIS A 265 -17.06 -4.00 -8.21
N LEU A 266 -17.30 -4.43 -9.45
CA LEU A 266 -17.81 -3.58 -10.52
C LEU A 266 -19.34 -3.59 -10.59
N GLY A 267 -19.95 -4.74 -10.31
CA GLY A 267 -21.38 -5.01 -10.43
C GLY A 267 -21.75 -5.68 -11.75
N ASP A 268 -22.70 -6.60 -11.70
CA ASP A 268 -23.14 -7.39 -12.86
C ASP A 268 -23.80 -6.49 -13.92
N THR A 269 -24.64 -5.54 -13.51
CA THR A 269 -25.25 -4.56 -14.42
C THR A 269 -24.21 -3.83 -15.25
N TYR A 270 -23.13 -3.37 -14.59
CA TYR A 270 -22.06 -2.66 -15.27
C TYR A 270 -21.31 -3.56 -16.26
N LEU A 271 -20.93 -4.77 -15.83
CA LEU A 271 -20.21 -5.70 -16.69
C LEU A 271 -21.05 -6.11 -17.90
N ARG A 272 -22.31 -6.48 -17.69
CA ARG A 272 -23.27 -6.80 -18.75
C ARG A 272 -23.36 -5.69 -19.78
N ASP A 273 -23.67 -4.46 -19.34
CA ASP A 273 -23.89 -3.33 -20.23
C ASP A 273 -22.62 -2.94 -20.99
N LEU A 274 -21.46 -3.07 -20.34
CA LEU A 274 -20.17 -2.75 -20.94
C LEU A 274 -19.88 -3.64 -22.16
N PHE A 275 -20.20 -4.92 -22.06
CA PHE A 275 -20.00 -5.92 -23.10
C PHE A 275 -21.19 -6.07 -24.05
N GLY A 276 -22.22 -5.23 -23.90
CA GLY A 276 -23.39 -5.21 -24.79
C GLY A 276 -24.23 -6.49 -24.72
N LEU A 277 -24.18 -7.20 -23.59
CA LEU A 277 -24.92 -8.44 -23.39
C LEU A 277 -26.32 -8.15 -22.87
N THR A 278 -27.30 -8.95 -23.27
CA THR A 278 -28.60 -9.00 -22.60
C THR A 278 -28.46 -9.67 -21.23
N GLN A 279 -29.47 -9.50 -20.36
CA GLN A 279 -29.46 -10.18 -19.05
C GLN A 279 -29.38 -11.70 -19.20
N ALA A 280 -30.13 -12.28 -20.16
CA ALA A 280 -30.15 -13.72 -20.40
C ALA A 280 -28.79 -14.25 -20.90
N GLU A 281 -28.15 -13.52 -21.82
CA GLU A 281 -26.81 -13.87 -22.30
C GLU A 281 -25.78 -13.80 -21.18
N TYR A 282 -25.80 -12.75 -20.37
CA TYR A 282 -24.87 -12.60 -19.24
C TYR A 282 -25.03 -13.73 -18.22
N GLU A 283 -26.26 -14.07 -17.84
CA GLU A 283 -26.53 -15.19 -16.95
C GLU A 283 -26.10 -16.53 -17.54
N ALA A 284 -26.35 -16.75 -18.83
CA ALA A 284 -25.91 -17.95 -19.54
C ALA A 284 -24.38 -18.06 -19.55
N CYS A 285 -23.66 -16.97 -19.80
CA CYS A 285 -22.19 -16.92 -19.72
C CYS A 285 -21.69 -17.32 -18.32
N MET A 286 -22.27 -16.75 -17.25
CA MET A 286 -21.87 -17.07 -15.88
C MET A 286 -22.15 -18.53 -15.52
N ARG A 287 -23.34 -19.04 -15.88
CA ARG A 287 -23.71 -20.44 -15.64
C ARG A 287 -22.83 -21.41 -16.43
N SER A 288 -22.52 -21.08 -17.68
CA SER A 288 -21.64 -21.91 -18.51
C SER A 288 -20.23 -21.95 -17.94
N PHE A 289 -19.68 -20.82 -17.50
CA PHE A 289 -18.33 -20.74 -16.95
C PHE A 289 -18.20 -21.48 -15.60
N HIS A 290 -19.18 -21.32 -14.71
CA HIS A 290 -19.18 -21.99 -13.41
C HIS A 290 -19.56 -23.49 -13.47
N GLY A 291 -19.93 -23.99 -14.65
CA GLY A 291 -20.27 -25.38 -14.89
C GLY A 291 -21.78 -25.66 -14.80
N ALA A 292 -22.24 -26.52 -15.70
CA ALA A 292 -23.62 -26.95 -15.84
C ALA A 292 -23.98 -28.11 -14.91
N GLU A 293 -23.73 -28.01 -13.60
CA GLU A 293 -24.56 -28.79 -12.69
C GLU A 293 -25.96 -28.17 -12.71
N ALA A 294 -26.77 -28.69 -13.63
CA ALA A 294 -28.10 -28.23 -13.93
C ALA A 294 -28.91 -28.08 -12.63
N ASN A 295 -29.48 -26.89 -12.42
CA ASN A 295 -30.38 -26.49 -11.33
C ASN A 295 -29.80 -25.91 -10.04
N GLN A 296 -28.50 -25.67 -9.91
CA GLN A 296 -28.05 -25.04 -8.68
C GLN A 296 -28.13 -23.50 -8.74
N ALA A 297 -28.91 -22.92 -7.82
CA ALA A 297 -29.03 -21.46 -7.64
C ALA A 297 -27.68 -20.75 -7.42
N TRP A 298 -26.62 -21.50 -7.10
CA TRP A 298 -25.27 -20.94 -6.99
C TRP A 298 -24.59 -20.69 -8.34
N ALA A 299 -25.06 -21.20 -9.48
CA ALA A 299 -24.39 -20.95 -10.77
C ALA A 299 -24.44 -19.46 -11.18
N TYR A 300 -25.47 -18.74 -10.73
CA TYR A 300 -25.58 -17.29 -10.89
C TYR A 300 -26.29 -16.64 -9.70
N GLN A 301 -25.66 -15.62 -9.12
CA GLN A 301 -26.28 -14.67 -8.21
C GLN A 301 -25.85 -13.28 -8.61
N PHE A 302 -26.78 -12.35 -8.53
CA PHE A 302 -26.55 -10.95 -8.88
C PHE A 302 -25.58 -10.28 -7.90
N TYR A 303 -24.54 -9.64 -8.44
CA TYR A 303 -23.67 -8.75 -7.67
C TYR A 303 -24.03 -7.29 -7.94
N PRO A 304 -24.41 -6.50 -6.91
CA PRO A 304 -24.77 -5.09 -7.09
C PRO A 304 -23.56 -4.19 -7.44
N GLY A 305 -22.34 -4.66 -7.13
CA GLY A 305 -21.12 -3.87 -7.25
C GLY A 305 -20.96 -2.85 -6.12
N HIS A 306 -19.74 -2.36 -5.89
CA HIS A 306 -19.53 -1.32 -4.88
C HIS A 306 -20.08 0.05 -5.32
N HIS A 307 -20.76 0.76 -4.43
CA HIS A 307 -21.03 2.19 -4.59
C HIS A 307 -19.91 3.03 -4.01
N LEU A 308 -19.50 4.10 -4.71
CA LEU A 308 -18.57 5.08 -4.17
C LEU A 308 -19.14 5.60 -2.84
N ASN A 309 -18.69 5.04 -1.72
CA ASN A 309 -18.98 5.54 -0.38
C ASN A 309 -18.80 7.06 -0.45
N GLN A 310 -19.88 7.80 -0.21
CA GLN A 310 -19.77 9.14 0.33
C GLN A 310 -19.76 8.92 1.83
N THR A 311 -18.65 9.20 2.51
CA THR A 311 -18.56 9.05 3.98
C THR A 311 -19.27 10.14 4.75
N LYS A 312 -20.35 10.64 4.20
CA LYS A 312 -21.35 11.35 4.97
C LYS A 312 -22.58 10.50 4.77
N ASP A 313 -22.88 9.68 5.77
CA ASP A 313 -24.20 9.10 5.93
C ASP A 313 -25.19 10.27 5.81
N LEU A 314 -25.82 10.40 4.65
CA LEU A 314 -26.90 11.34 4.41
C LEU A 314 -28.10 10.51 4.02
N ARG A 315 -29.12 10.51 4.87
CA ARG A 315 -30.44 10.08 4.45
C ARG A 315 -30.99 11.16 3.50
N PRO A 316 -31.77 10.80 2.46
CA PRO A 316 -32.62 11.76 1.80
C PRO A 316 -33.57 12.41 2.82
N GLY A 317 -33.34 13.68 3.20
CA GLY A 317 -34.26 14.44 4.07
C GLY A 317 -33.64 15.37 5.13
N ASP A 318 -32.35 15.29 5.44
CA ASP A 318 -31.79 16.06 6.55
C ASP A 318 -31.58 17.55 6.22
N ARG A 319 -32.21 18.42 7.04
CA ARG A 319 -32.10 19.89 6.93
C ARG A 319 -30.81 20.38 7.58
N GLY A 320 -29.84 20.72 6.73
CA GLY A 320 -28.82 21.71 7.04
C GLY A 320 -27.53 21.17 7.66
N TRP A 321 -26.57 20.79 6.82
CA TRP A 321 -25.14 20.80 7.16
C TRP A 321 -24.27 20.96 5.90
N LYS A 322 -23.19 21.75 5.98
CA LYS A 322 -22.32 22.09 4.84
C LYS A 322 -21.18 21.06 4.67
N MET A 323 -20.87 20.74 3.41
CA MET A 323 -19.85 19.78 3.01
C MET A 323 -18.42 20.26 3.28
N THR A 324 -17.68 19.58 4.15
CA THR A 324 -16.21 19.50 4.08
C THR A 324 -15.76 18.04 4.21
N GLY A 325 -15.02 17.51 3.23
CA GLY A 325 -14.35 16.19 3.31
C GLY A 325 -14.92 15.09 2.41
N ILE A 326 -14.06 14.57 1.53
CA ILE A 326 -14.29 13.46 0.59
C ILE A 326 -13.66 12.19 1.14
N THR A 327 -14.39 11.10 1.04
CA THR A 327 -13.83 9.78 1.30
C THR A 327 -14.52 8.85 0.33
N THR A 328 -13.78 8.36 -0.66
CA THR A 328 -14.21 7.33 -1.59
C THR A 328 -14.05 5.95 -0.92
N ILE A 329 -14.64 4.87 -1.44
CA ILE A 329 -14.36 3.46 -1.03
C ILE A 329 -12.85 3.20 -0.93
N TYR A 330 -12.11 3.97 -1.73
CA TYR A 330 -10.68 4.09 -1.76
C TYR A 330 -10.16 5.08 -0.69
N ARG A 331 -10.41 4.84 0.61
CA ARG A 331 -9.67 5.55 1.68
C ARG A 331 -9.09 4.57 2.68
N GLY A 332 -8.24 3.70 2.16
CA GLY A 332 -7.09 3.22 2.94
C GLY A 332 -5.94 4.17 2.78
N THR A 333 -4.91 4.04 3.63
CA THR A 333 -3.56 4.50 3.28
C THR A 333 -3.32 4.16 1.81
N TRP A 334 -2.91 5.14 1.03
CA TRP A 334 -2.78 5.06 -0.43
C TRP A 334 -2.09 3.75 -0.91
N ASN A 335 -1.22 3.20 -0.06
CA ASN A 335 -0.57 1.89 -0.06
C ASN A 335 -1.51 0.69 -0.30
N SER A 336 -2.70 0.65 0.32
CA SER A 336 -3.55 -0.55 0.30
C SER A 336 -4.12 -0.81 -1.10
N LYS A 337 -4.55 0.24 -1.80
CA LYS A 337 -5.14 0.15 -3.13
C LYS A 337 -4.12 -0.25 -4.18
N ALA A 338 -2.93 0.33 -4.11
CA ALA A 338 -1.85 0.01 -5.04
C ALA A 338 -1.35 -1.41 -4.81
N GLY A 339 -1.30 -1.86 -3.55
CA GLY A 339 -1.07 -3.24 -3.19
C GLY A 339 -2.13 -4.20 -3.78
N THR A 340 -3.42 -3.86 -3.68
CA THR A 340 -4.50 -4.66 -4.27
C THR A 340 -4.42 -4.70 -5.80
N ALA A 341 -4.21 -3.54 -6.44
CA ALA A 341 -4.11 -3.44 -7.90
C ALA A 341 -2.93 -4.29 -8.44
N ARG A 342 -1.78 -4.23 -7.76
CA ARG A 342 -0.62 -5.09 -8.04
C ARG A 342 -0.99 -6.57 -7.92
N GLN A 343 -1.57 -6.99 -6.79
CA GLN A 343 -1.88 -8.39 -6.54
C GLN A 343 -2.82 -8.99 -7.60
N TRP A 344 -3.78 -8.21 -8.08
CA TRP A 344 -4.71 -8.66 -9.12
C TRP A 344 -4.06 -8.75 -10.49
N LEU A 345 -3.19 -7.79 -10.82
CA LEU A 345 -2.39 -7.86 -12.03
C LEU A 345 -1.45 -9.08 -11.99
N ASP A 346 -0.69 -9.26 -10.90
CA ASP A 346 0.20 -10.41 -10.68
C ASP A 346 -0.58 -11.73 -10.90
N ALA A 347 -1.75 -11.84 -10.29
CA ALA A 347 -2.64 -13.00 -10.45
C ALA A 347 -3.12 -13.22 -11.89
N PHE A 348 -3.61 -12.15 -12.54
CA PHE A 348 -4.13 -12.23 -13.91
C PHE A 348 -3.03 -12.63 -14.89
N ALA A 349 -1.86 -11.98 -14.83
CA ALA A 349 -0.74 -12.26 -15.73
C ALA A 349 -0.22 -13.69 -15.58
N LEU A 350 -0.19 -14.23 -14.35
CA LEU A 350 0.19 -15.63 -14.13
C LEU A 350 -0.74 -16.61 -14.84
N ILE A 351 -1.99 -16.27 -15.14
CA ILE A 351 -2.95 -17.18 -15.78
C ILE A 351 -3.47 -16.67 -17.13
N ALA A 352 -2.93 -15.58 -17.67
CA ALA A 352 -3.48 -14.91 -18.85
C ALA A 352 -3.54 -15.86 -20.06
N ASP A 353 -2.53 -16.71 -20.22
CA ASP A 353 -2.43 -17.67 -21.33
C ASP A 353 -3.30 -18.92 -21.12
N SER A 354 -3.95 -19.06 -19.96
CA SER A 354 -4.84 -20.19 -19.65
C SER A 354 -6.28 -19.98 -20.15
N TYR A 355 -6.66 -18.77 -20.56
CA TYR A 355 -8.01 -18.49 -21.02
C TYR A 355 -8.26 -19.14 -22.38
N THR A 356 -9.34 -19.90 -22.50
CA THR A 356 -9.69 -20.57 -23.75
C THR A 356 -10.29 -19.58 -24.76
N PRO A 357 -10.31 -19.92 -26.06
CA PRO A 357 -11.04 -19.16 -27.06
C PRO A 357 -12.54 -19.04 -26.73
N GLU A 358 -13.15 -20.06 -26.11
CA GLU A 358 -14.54 -20.04 -25.67
C GLU A 358 -14.77 -19.03 -24.54
N GLU A 359 -13.90 -19.03 -23.53
CA GLU A 359 -13.97 -18.09 -22.41
C GLU A 359 -13.79 -16.65 -22.89
N SER A 360 -12.88 -16.41 -23.84
CA SER A 360 -12.65 -15.08 -24.44
C SER A 360 -13.84 -14.65 -25.30
N ARG A 361 -14.42 -15.55 -26.10
CA ARG A 361 -15.66 -15.27 -26.86
C ARG A 361 -16.84 -14.95 -25.94
N ALA A 362 -16.92 -15.60 -24.78
CA ALA A 362 -17.91 -15.32 -23.74
C ALA A 362 -17.58 -14.07 -22.89
N SER A 363 -16.54 -13.31 -23.25
CA SER A 363 -16.07 -12.11 -22.55
C SER A 363 -15.59 -12.36 -21.11
N ILE A 364 -15.31 -13.61 -20.69
CA ILE A 364 -14.90 -13.94 -19.32
C ILE A 364 -13.52 -13.37 -19.01
N ARG A 365 -12.57 -13.49 -19.95
CA ARG A 365 -11.23 -12.91 -19.84
C ARG A 365 -11.33 -11.39 -19.69
N GLU A 366 -12.17 -10.77 -20.50
CA GLU A 366 -12.38 -9.34 -20.60
C GLU A 366 -13.08 -8.77 -19.37
N MET A 367 -14.08 -9.48 -18.82
CA MET A 367 -14.71 -9.14 -17.54
C MET A 367 -13.71 -9.22 -16.39
N THR A 368 -12.82 -10.21 -16.41
CA THR A 368 -11.83 -10.42 -15.35
C THR A 368 -10.76 -9.32 -15.33
N GLN A 369 -10.24 -8.91 -16.50
CA GLN A 369 -9.27 -7.82 -16.59
C GLN A 369 -9.89 -6.44 -16.29
N ARG A 370 -11.22 -6.33 -16.25
CA ARG A 370 -11.93 -5.04 -16.21
C ARG A 370 -11.67 -4.23 -14.94
N MET A 371 -11.42 -4.92 -13.83
CA MET A 371 -11.01 -4.25 -12.60
C MET A 371 -9.60 -3.66 -12.70
N ILE A 372 -8.77 -4.19 -13.59
CA ILE A 372 -7.35 -3.87 -13.70
C ILE A 372 -7.17 -2.68 -14.65
N VAL A 373 -7.79 -2.73 -15.84
CA VAL A 373 -7.63 -1.72 -16.90
C VAL A 373 -8.95 -1.14 -17.40
N SER A 374 -8.85 0.10 -17.86
CA SER A 374 -9.89 0.85 -18.56
C SER A 374 -9.91 0.53 -20.06
N SER A 375 -11.03 0.76 -20.76
CA SER A 375 -11.23 0.44 -22.19
C SER A 375 -11.81 1.64 -22.92
N ALA A 376 -11.56 1.73 -24.23
CA ALA A 376 -12.08 2.81 -25.07
C ALA A 376 -13.60 2.95 -24.93
N GLY A 377 -14.08 4.19 -24.78
CA GLY A 377 -15.51 4.50 -24.70
C GLY A 377 -16.17 4.25 -23.34
N ASP A 378 -15.43 3.80 -22.32
CA ASP A 378 -15.97 3.58 -20.97
C ASP A 378 -16.76 4.78 -20.43
N ALA A 379 -16.19 5.99 -20.54
CA ALA A 379 -16.83 7.19 -20.02
C ALA A 379 -18.19 7.47 -20.69
N GLN A 380 -18.28 7.23 -22.00
CA GLN A 380 -19.52 7.38 -22.75
C GLN A 380 -20.55 6.30 -22.38
N LYS A 381 -20.11 5.04 -22.29
CA LYS A 381 -20.96 3.91 -21.84
C LYS A 381 -21.48 4.14 -20.41
N LEU A 382 -20.63 4.67 -19.53
CA LEU A 382 -20.94 4.99 -18.13
C LEU A 382 -21.88 6.19 -17.97
N SER A 383 -21.81 7.19 -18.85
CA SER A 383 -22.71 8.36 -18.82
C SER A 383 -24.18 8.02 -19.09
N ARG A 384 -24.45 6.85 -19.69
CA ARG A 384 -25.78 6.37 -20.09
C ARG A 384 -26.40 5.39 -19.09
N ALA A 385 -25.65 4.96 -18.07
CA ALA A 385 -26.14 4.02 -17.06
C ALA A 385 -27.25 4.68 -16.21
N PRO A 386 -28.30 3.94 -15.81
CA PRO A 386 -29.42 4.47 -15.01
C PRO A 386 -29.01 5.13 -13.69
N ASP A 387 -27.85 4.73 -13.15
CA ASP A 387 -27.27 5.26 -11.91
C ASP A 387 -26.32 6.46 -12.10
N GLY A 388 -26.21 6.97 -13.33
CA GLY A 388 -25.46 8.18 -13.69
C GLY A 388 -23.93 8.14 -13.50
N PRO A 389 -23.25 9.31 -13.60
CA PRO A 389 -21.78 9.41 -13.49
C PRO A 389 -21.20 9.04 -12.11
N ARG A 390 -22.04 8.67 -11.14
CA ARG A 390 -21.64 8.25 -9.78
C ARG A 390 -20.99 6.87 -9.73
N ARG A 391 -21.04 6.10 -10.83
CA ARG A 391 -20.48 4.74 -10.92
C ARG A 391 -19.33 4.60 -11.94
N LEU A 392 -18.76 5.71 -12.43
CA LEU A 392 -17.59 5.66 -13.31
C LEU A 392 -16.40 4.98 -12.60
N LYS A 393 -16.07 3.75 -13.00
CA LYS A 393 -14.93 2.99 -12.47
C LYS A 393 -13.90 2.83 -13.57
N ARG A 394 -12.85 3.67 -13.53
CA ARG A 394 -11.59 3.35 -14.20
C ARG A 394 -11.05 2.04 -13.65
N GLY A 395 -10.31 1.31 -14.48
CA GLY A 395 -9.43 0.25 -14.01
C GLY A 395 -8.57 0.76 -12.85
N LEU A 396 -8.35 -0.12 -11.87
CA LEU A 396 -7.64 0.23 -10.65
C LEU A 396 -6.23 0.71 -10.94
N LEU A 397 -5.58 0.23 -12.00
CA LEU A 397 -4.23 0.66 -12.35
C LEU A 397 -4.21 2.12 -12.80
N GLU A 398 -5.07 2.53 -13.74
CA GLU A 398 -5.06 3.92 -14.20
C GLU A 398 -5.53 4.90 -13.13
N TYR A 399 -6.45 4.48 -12.26
CA TYR A 399 -6.97 5.31 -11.18
C TYR A 399 -6.03 5.40 -9.98
N THR A 400 -5.29 4.33 -9.66
CA THR A 400 -4.49 4.27 -8.42
C THR A 400 -3.02 4.52 -8.70
N LEU A 401 -2.47 3.86 -9.72
CA LEU A 401 -1.03 3.89 -10.00
C LEU A 401 -0.65 5.05 -10.92
N HIS A 402 -1.55 5.48 -11.83
CA HIS A 402 -1.29 6.40 -12.94
C HIS A 402 0.15 6.26 -13.50
N PRO A 403 0.46 5.13 -14.13
CA PRO A 403 1.83 4.68 -14.40
C PRO A 403 2.64 5.56 -15.37
N TYR A 404 1.98 6.49 -16.05
CA TYR A 404 2.58 7.39 -17.02
C TYR A 404 2.85 8.81 -16.46
N ASN A 405 2.53 9.06 -15.18
CA ASN A 405 2.69 10.35 -14.53
C ASN A 405 3.70 10.27 -13.37
N LEU A 406 4.45 11.34 -13.14
CA LEU A 406 5.26 11.52 -11.93
C LEU A 406 4.37 11.97 -10.75
N LYS A 407 4.59 11.41 -9.57
CA LYS A 407 3.74 11.58 -8.38
C LYS A 407 4.48 11.56 -7.06
N ALA A 408 5.75 11.18 -7.03
CA ALA A 408 6.47 10.98 -5.78
C ALA A 408 6.86 12.30 -5.06
N ALA A 409 6.38 13.48 -5.50
CA ALA A 409 6.75 14.77 -4.92
C ALA A 409 6.37 14.89 -3.44
N GLY A 410 7.36 14.77 -2.54
CA GLY A 410 7.25 15.17 -1.14
C GLY A 410 6.33 14.30 -0.27
N ASP A 411 6.04 13.06 -0.68
CA ASP A 411 5.21 12.12 0.08
C ASP A 411 6.05 10.90 0.48
N ASN A 412 6.34 10.73 1.78
CA ASN A 412 7.07 9.58 2.30
C ASN A 412 6.36 8.23 2.04
N LEU A 413 5.07 8.25 1.71
CA LEU A 413 4.30 7.07 1.32
C LEU A 413 4.48 6.73 -0.17
N ALA A 414 5.06 7.62 -0.99
CA ALA A 414 5.31 7.44 -2.42
C ALA A 414 5.80 6.03 -2.81
N PRO A 415 6.80 5.43 -2.11
CA PRO A 415 7.32 4.12 -2.47
C PRO A 415 6.28 3.00 -2.50
N SER A 416 5.20 3.12 -1.72
CA SER A 416 4.13 2.12 -1.66
C SER A 416 3.35 1.96 -2.96
N THR A 417 3.38 2.95 -3.87
CA THR A 417 2.79 2.83 -5.21
C THR A 417 3.82 2.68 -6.31
N LEU A 418 5.05 3.16 -6.10
CA LEU A 418 6.13 2.98 -7.07
C LEU A 418 6.48 1.49 -7.24
N HIS A 419 6.47 0.69 -6.17
CA HIS A 419 6.66 -0.76 -6.27
C HIS A 419 5.61 -1.45 -7.17
N PRO A 420 4.30 -1.30 -6.92
CA PRO A 420 3.24 -1.72 -7.83
C PRO A 420 3.38 -1.21 -9.27
N THR A 421 3.81 0.03 -9.45
CA THR A 421 3.92 0.66 -10.77
C THR A 421 5.11 0.10 -11.56
N LEU A 422 6.24 -0.14 -10.89
CA LEU A 422 7.37 -0.85 -11.50
C LEU A 422 6.97 -2.27 -11.90
N ASN A 423 6.24 -3.01 -11.05
CA ASN A 423 5.73 -4.33 -11.43
C ASN A 423 4.92 -4.29 -12.72
N LEU A 424 4.02 -3.30 -12.83
CA LEU A 424 3.23 -3.10 -14.03
C LEU A 424 4.14 -2.93 -15.26
N GLY A 425 5.12 -2.02 -15.20
CA GLY A 425 6.07 -1.82 -16.30
C GLY A 425 6.80 -3.10 -16.69
N LEU A 426 7.29 -3.87 -15.71
CA LEU A 426 8.01 -5.13 -15.96
C LEU A 426 7.13 -6.24 -16.54
N MET A 427 5.88 -6.33 -16.13
CA MET A 427 4.96 -7.38 -16.58
C MET A 427 4.38 -7.11 -17.97
N LEU A 428 4.21 -5.83 -18.29
CA LEU A 428 3.76 -5.38 -19.62
C LEU A 428 4.91 -5.25 -20.61
N ASP A 429 6.16 -5.36 -20.14
CA ASP A 429 7.37 -5.02 -20.92
C ASP A 429 7.32 -3.57 -21.46
N ASP A 430 6.72 -2.65 -20.69
CA ASP A 430 6.56 -1.24 -21.06
C ASP A 430 7.75 -0.43 -20.51
N GLN A 431 8.77 -0.25 -21.35
CA GLN A 431 9.98 0.50 -21.01
C GLN A 431 9.69 1.95 -20.60
N ARG A 432 8.59 2.57 -21.05
CA ARG A 432 8.24 3.94 -20.66
C ARG A 432 7.82 3.99 -19.19
N ILE A 433 7.06 2.99 -18.73
CA ILE A 433 6.71 2.88 -17.30
C ILE A 433 7.97 2.62 -16.48
N VAL A 434 8.85 1.72 -16.93
CA VAL A 434 10.11 1.40 -16.24
C VAL A 434 11.01 2.65 -16.12
N GLU A 435 11.19 3.40 -17.20
CA GLU A 435 11.97 4.63 -17.20
C GLU A 435 11.34 5.72 -16.31
N ASN A 436 10.01 5.86 -16.35
CA ASN A 436 9.30 6.75 -15.44
C ASN A 436 9.53 6.39 -13.98
N MET A 437 9.74 5.12 -13.62
CA MET A 437 10.10 4.76 -12.25
C MET A 437 11.50 5.24 -11.86
N ALA A 438 12.46 5.23 -12.79
CA ALA A 438 13.77 5.83 -12.54
C ALA A 438 13.67 7.36 -12.38
N ARG A 439 12.85 8.02 -13.20
CA ARG A 439 12.51 9.45 -13.06
C ARG A 439 11.82 9.75 -11.72
N GLU A 440 10.91 8.88 -11.27
CA GLU A 440 10.25 9.01 -9.97
C GLU A 440 11.23 8.88 -8.81
N VAL A 441 12.26 8.03 -8.92
CA VAL A 441 13.32 7.97 -7.90
C VAL A 441 14.02 9.32 -7.82
N ASP A 442 14.46 9.89 -8.93
CA ASP A 442 15.14 11.19 -8.93
C ASP A 442 14.22 12.32 -8.44
N PHE A 443 12.99 12.36 -8.95
CA PHE A 443 11.99 13.32 -8.52
C PHE A 443 11.65 13.20 -7.03
N PHE A 444 11.54 11.98 -6.50
CA PHE A 444 11.38 11.72 -5.07
C PHE A 444 12.57 12.23 -4.27
N MET A 445 13.79 11.91 -4.70
CA MET A 445 15.02 12.33 -4.02
C MET A 445 15.14 13.85 -3.95
N LEU A 446 14.80 14.56 -5.03
CA LEU A 446 14.87 16.02 -5.11
C LEU A 446 13.78 16.75 -4.30
N ASN A 447 12.62 16.12 -4.06
CA ASN A 447 11.49 16.78 -3.39
C ASN A 447 11.28 16.31 -1.94
N GLN A 448 11.62 15.07 -1.62
CA GLN A 448 11.43 14.50 -0.28
C GLN A 448 12.62 14.78 0.63
N PHE A 449 13.82 14.97 0.09
CA PHE A 449 15.03 15.20 0.87
C PHE A 449 15.52 16.62 0.69
N THR A 450 16.08 17.16 1.77
CA THR A 450 16.78 18.44 1.80
C THR A 450 18.24 18.27 1.39
N GLY A 451 18.95 19.37 1.15
CA GLY A 451 20.40 19.38 0.98
C GLY A 451 21.17 18.81 2.18
N ASP A 452 20.54 18.76 3.36
CA ASP A 452 21.10 18.18 4.59
C ASP A 452 21.08 16.64 4.60
N GLY A 453 20.44 15.98 3.62
CA GLY A 453 20.33 14.52 3.55
C GLY A 453 19.34 13.90 4.54
N MET A 454 18.42 14.71 5.07
CA MET A 454 17.28 14.27 5.87
C MET A 454 15.99 14.52 5.09
N GLY A 455 14.95 13.71 5.33
CA GLY A 455 13.64 13.96 4.74
C GLY A 455 13.08 15.32 5.16
N TYR A 456 12.33 16.00 4.31
CA TYR A 456 11.73 17.32 4.59
C TYR A 456 10.83 17.30 5.85
N GLU A 457 10.29 16.13 6.20
CA GLU A 457 9.51 15.91 7.42
C GLU A 457 10.31 16.02 8.73
N GLY A 458 11.65 16.10 8.68
CA GLY A 458 12.50 16.35 9.85
C GLY A 458 12.65 15.16 10.82
N SER A 459 11.99 14.03 10.57
CA SER A 459 12.10 12.79 11.36
C SER A 459 13.21 11.89 10.81
N ALA A 460 14.10 11.44 11.70
CA ALA A 460 15.13 10.46 11.37
C ALA A 460 14.56 9.07 10.99
N SER A 461 13.29 8.80 11.36
CA SER A 461 12.61 7.54 11.06
C SER A 461 11.76 7.57 9.80
N TYR A 462 11.20 8.72 9.45
CA TYR A 462 10.45 8.90 8.19
C TYR A 462 11.31 9.39 7.02
N THR A 463 12.64 9.44 7.16
CA THR A 463 13.58 9.45 6.03
C THR A 463 13.33 8.20 5.17
N PRO A 464 12.65 8.30 4.01
CA PRO A 464 11.98 7.15 3.41
C PRO A 464 12.92 6.30 2.57
N TRP A 465 13.25 5.12 3.10
CA TRP A 465 14.05 4.09 2.41
C TRP A 465 13.20 3.06 1.66
N GLY A 466 11.88 3.21 1.62
CA GLY A 466 11.01 2.36 0.79
C GLY A 466 11.39 2.40 -0.69
N ILE A 467 11.98 3.53 -1.14
CA ILE A 467 12.44 3.73 -2.52
C ILE A 467 13.65 2.84 -2.88
N ALA A 468 14.46 2.43 -1.89
CA ALA A 468 15.62 1.55 -2.13
C ALA A 468 15.22 0.21 -2.78
N GLY A 469 14.05 -0.31 -2.42
CA GLY A 469 13.53 -1.51 -3.07
C GLY A 469 13.18 -1.30 -4.55
N VAL A 470 12.77 -0.09 -4.96
CA VAL A 470 12.54 0.26 -6.37
C VAL A 470 13.88 0.39 -7.09
N MET A 471 14.84 1.12 -6.50
CA MET A 471 16.19 1.29 -7.04
C MET A 471 16.92 -0.04 -7.26
N ASN A 472 16.86 -0.94 -6.27
CA ASN A 472 17.45 -2.29 -6.38
C ASN A 472 16.88 -3.09 -7.55
N ARG A 473 15.60 -2.89 -7.87
CA ARG A 473 14.94 -3.63 -8.96
C ARG A 473 15.23 -3.00 -10.30
N LEU A 474 15.39 -1.68 -10.39
CA LEU A 474 15.81 -0.99 -11.60
C LEU A 474 17.28 -1.25 -11.96
N GLN A 475 18.12 -1.53 -10.97
CA GLN A 475 19.56 -1.70 -11.13
C GLN A 475 19.92 -2.70 -12.23
N GLY A 476 20.70 -2.25 -13.22
CA GLY A 476 21.22 -3.09 -14.29
C GLY A 476 20.20 -3.44 -15.39
N MET A 477 18.99 -2.89 -15.34
CA MET A 477 18.01 -3.07 -16.42
C MET A 477 18.48 -2.34 -17.67
N GLY A 478 18.66 -3.10 -18.76
CA GLY A 478 18.91 -2.55 -20.10
C GLY A 478 17.61 -2.21 -20.83
N GLY A 479 17.69 -1.28 -21.78
CA GLY A 479 16.54 -0.79 -22.54
C GLY A 479 16.90 0.46 -23.34
N ASP A 480 15.95 0.97 -24.11
CA ASP A 480 16.08 2.25 -24.79
C ASP A 480 15.67 3.38 -23.85
N PHE A 481 16.54 3.66 -22.89
CA PHE A 481 16.35 4.69 -21.87
C PHE A 481 17.07 5.99 -22.23
N ASP A 482 16.65 7.11 -21.63
CA ASP A 482 17.36 8.39 -21.73
C ASP A 482 18.82 8.25 -21.25
N LYS A 483 19.76 8.43 -22.18
CA LYS A 483 21.19 8.20 -21.97
C LYS A 483 21.90 9.38 -21.30
N ASP A 484 21.26 10.54 -21.31
CA ASP A 484 21.79 11.77 -20.70
C ASP A 484 21.29 11.93 -19.26
N ALA A 485 20.41 11.04 -18.80
CA ALA A 485 19.80 11.11 -17.48
C ALA A 485 20.74 10.65 -16.34
N PRO A 486 20.60 11.19 -15.12
CA PRO A 486 21.49 10.88 -13.99
C PRO A 486 21.33 9.46 -13.44
N TRP A 487 20.27 8.75 -13.83
CA TRP A 487 20.00 7.35 -13.46
C TRP A 487 20.46 6.35 -14.54
N TYR A 488 21.10 6.80 -15.62
CA TYR A 488 21.63 5.93 -16.67
C TYR A 488 23.15 5.75 -16.52
N ASP A 489 23.60 4.50 -16.61
CA ASP A 489 25.02 4.14 -16.57
C ASP A 489 25.51 3.84 -18.00
N PRO A 490 26.33 4.72 -18.60
CA PRO A 490 26.79 4.54 -19.98
C PRO A 490 27.76 3.37 -20.15
N GLU A 491 28.52 3.01 -19.11
CA GLU A 491 29.46 1.88 -19.17
C GLU A 491 28.70 0.56 -19.18
N ARG A 492 27.64 0.45 -18.37
CA ARG A 492 26.78 -0.74 -18.29
C ARG A 492 25.66 -0.77 -19.32
N LYS A 493 25.38 0.37 -19.96
CA LYS A 493 24.24 0.58 -20.88
C LYS A 493 22.90 0.21 -20.23
N ALA A 494 22.71 0.63 -18.98
CA ALA A 494 21.61 0.19 -18.12
C ALA A 494 21.24 1.25 -17.07
N LEU A 495 20.07 1.08 -16.45
CA LEU A 495 19.65 1.90 -15.31
C LEU A 495 20.52 1.64 -14.07
N ASN A 496 20.89 2.71 -13.36
CA ASN A 496 21.70 2.69 -12.15
C ASN A 496 21.33 3.87 -11.22
N CYS A 497 20.23 3.73 -10.47
CA CYS A 497 19.76 4.80 -9.57
C CYS A 497 20.67 4.99 -8.35
N TRP A 498 21.44 3.96 -7.97
CA TRP A 498 22.30 4.01 -6.78
C TRP A 498 23.52 4.92 -6.94
N THR A 499 23.90 5.25 -8.18
CA THR A 499 25.02 6.15 -8.48
C THR A 499 24.60 7.61 -8.66
N MET A 500 23.30 7.91 -8.57
CA MET A 500 22.81 9.28 -8.65
C MET A 500 23.42 10.13 -7.52
N PRO A 501 23.91 11.36 -7.80
CA PRO A 501 24.54 12.21 -6.79
C PRO A 501 23.65 12.48 -5.56
N SER A 502 22.35 12.69 -5.78
CA SER A 502 21.36 12.91 -4.71
C SER A 502 21.22 11.70 -3.79
N VAL A 503 21.25 10.48 -4.33
CA VAL A 503 21.19 9.23 -3.58
C VAL A 503 22.48 9.01 -2.78
N VAL A 504 23.64 9.20 -3.40
CA VAL A 504 24.95 9.03 -2.76
C VAL A 504 25.11 9.97 -1.57
N GLU A 505 24.83 11.27 -1.76
CA GLU A 505 24.92 12.28 -0.71
C GLU A 505 23.97 11.98 0.46
N MET A 506 22.74 11.57 0.16
CA MET A 506 21.75 11.22 1.17
C MET A 506 22.17 9.98 1.98
N CYS A 507 22.65 8.92 1.31
CA CYS A 507 23.19 7.73 1.99
C CYS A 507 24.32 8.08 2.95
N ALA A 508 25.20 9.00 2.55
CA ALA A 508 26.33 9.43 3.36
C ALA A 508 25.88 10.28 4.57
N LYS A 509 25.04 11.30 4.35
CA LYS A 509 24.63 12.26 5.39
C LYS A 509 23.73 11.67 6.46
N ARG A 510 23.02 10.58 6.13
CA ARG A 510 22.15 9.88 7.08
C ARG A 510 22.82 9.53 8.41
N GLU A 511 24.10 9.21 8.35
CA GLU A 511 24.85 8.77 9.53
C GLU A 511 25.08 9.91 10.55
N MET A 512 24.86 11.16 10.16
CA MET A 512 25.17 12.35 10.97
C MET A 512 24.10 12.73 12.00
N TYR A 513 22.88 12.17 11.91
CA TYR A 513 21.77 12.46 12.83
C TYR A 513 21.43 11.26 13.75
N SER A 514 22.45 10.56 14.23
CA SER A 514 22.35 9.48 15.22
C SER A 514 23.13 9.81 16.51
N PHE A 515 22.77 9.12 17.60
CA PHE A 515 23.52 9.06 18.85
C PHE A 515 24.76 8.16 18.72
N PRO A 516 25.74 8.23 19.65
CA PRO A 516 26.98 7.45 19.59
C PRO A 516 26.77 5.94 19.65
N ASP A 517 25.73 5.46 20.33
CA ASP A 517 25.32 4.05 20.36
C ASP A 517 24.61 3.58 19.07
N GLY A 518 24.51 4.47 18.09
CA GLY A 518 23.89 4.25 16.79
C GLY A 518 22.36 4.33 16.78
N SER A 519 21.70 4.65 17.89
CA SER A 519 20.28 4.94 17.86
C SER A 519 20.00 6.30 17.18
N ARG A 520 18.80 6.46 16.61
CA ARG A 520 18.39 7.71 15.95
C ARG A 520 18.02 8.76 16.99
N ILE A 521 18.28 10.03 16.69
CA ILE A 521 17.75 11.14 17.49
C ILE A 521 16.22 11.18 17.30
N PRO A 522 15.42 11.14 18.37
CA PRO A 522 13.98 10.93 18.31
C PRO A 522 13.16 12.19 17.97
N TRP A 523 13.61 13.00 17.03
CA TRP A 523 12.87 14.20 16.58
C TRP A 523 11.56 13.82 15.88
N GLU A 524 10.49 14.58 16.17
CA GLU A 524 9.18 14.48 15.52
C GLU A 524 8.55 13.09 15.72
N ASP A 525 7.65 12.63 14.83
CA ASP A 525 7.26 11.22 14.84
C ASP A 525 8.48 10.34 14.49
N CYS A 526 9.22 9.91 15.49
CA CYS A 526 10.34 9.01 15.35
C CYS A 526 10.17 7.79 16.24
N THR A 527 10.29 6.60 15.64
CA THR A 527 10.33 5.36 16.41
C THR A 527 11.69 5.22 17.11
N SER A 528 11.66 5.04 18.43
CA SER A 528 12.84 4.73 19.25
C SER A 528 13.35 3.31 18.93
N GLY A 529 14.67 3.13 18.79
CA GLY A 529 15.30 1.80 18.65
C GLY A 529 15.89 1.46 17.28
N GLY A 530 15.66 2.27 16.25
CA GLY A 530 16.35 2.10 14.96
C GLY A 530 17.86 2.32 15.10
N LYS A 531 18.68 1.33 14.74
CA LYS A 531 20.16 1.44 14.76
C LYS A 531 20.75 1.85 13.40
N ARG A 532 21.93 2.48 13.44
CA ARG A 532 22.80 2.76 12.27
C ARG A 532 23.07 1.50 11.45
N ARG A 533 23.15 1.64 10.13
CA ARG A 533 23.40 0.53 9.19
C ARG A 533 24.16 1.05 7.97
N THR A 534 25.27 0.41 7.63
CA THR A 534 26.10 0.70 6.45
C THR A 534 25.55 0.12 5.15
N GLN A 535 24.41 -0.58 5.19
CA GLN A 535 23.83 -1.28 4.04
C GLN A 535 23.65 -0.37 2.81
N TRP A 536 23.29 0.89 2.98
CA TRP A 536 23.06 1.81 1.86
C TRP A 536 24.36 2.32 1.22
N LEU A 537 25.37 2.61 2.04
CA LEU A 537 26.72 2.89 1.55
C LEU A 537 27.27 1.69 0.77
N LYS A 538 27.01 0.48 1.27
CA LYS A 538 27.33 -0.75 0.57
C LYS A 538 26.59 -0.85 -0.77
N SER A 539 25.29 -0.55 -0.83
CA SER A 539 24.52 -0.55 -2.08
C SER A 539 25.07 0.41 -3.13
N VAL A 540 25.51 1.62 -2.73
CA VAL A 540 26.18 2.57 -3.63
C VAL A 540 27.45 1.95 -4.22
N LEU A 541 28.30 1.37 -3.37
CA LEU A 541 29.56 0.76 -3.80
C LEU A 541 29.37 -0.49 -4.66
N ASP A 542 28.43 -1.37 -4.30
CA ASP A 542 28.05 -2.57 -5.08
C ASP A 542 27.52 -2.17 -6.46
N ALA A 543 26.81 -1.05 -6.54
CA ALA A 543 26.33 -0.48 -7.80
C ALA A 543 27.43 0.21 -8.61
N GLY A 544 28.70 0.19 -8.18
CA GLY A 544 29.81 0.83 -8.89
C GLY A 544 29.99 2.32 -8.60
N GLY A 545 29.21 2.86 -7.65
CA GLY A 545 29.36 4.24 -7.20
C GLY A 545 30.59 4.47 -6.34
N LYS A 546 30.78 5.73 -5.94
CA LYS A 546 31.85 6.17 -5.04
C LYS A 546 31.24 6.90 -3.86
N LEU A 547 31.78 6.67 -2.67
CA LEU A 547 31.40 7.44 -1.49
C LEU A 547 32.07 8.82 -1.55
N PRO A 548 31.45 9.87 -1.00
CA PRO A 548 32.09 11.19 -0.90
C PRO A 548 33.33 11.14 0.01
N ALA A 549 34.40 11.84 -0.34
CA ALA A 549 35.65 11.82 0.43
C ALA A 549 35.47 12.20 1.92
N TRP A 550 34.49 13.06 2.22
CA TRP A 550 34.22 13.52 3.58
C TRP A 550 33.70 12.40 4.51
N ILE A 551 33.15 11.29 3.98
CA ILE A 551 32.66 10.19 4.82
C ILE A 551 33.75 9.16 5.17
N GLU A 552 34.85 9.13 4.42
CA GLU A 552 35.96 8.19 4.60
C GLU A 552 36.50 8.13 6.05
N PRO A 553 36.59 9.23 6.83
CA PRO A 553 37.01 9.17 8.23
C PRO A 553 36.09 8.35 9.14
N PHE A 554 34.85 8.09 8.72
CA PHE A 554 33.82 7.44 9.55
C PHE A 554 33.55 6.00 9.13
N VAL A 555 33.98 5.58 7.94
CA VAL A 555 33.71 4.25 7.39
C VAL A 555 34.97 3.60 6.82
N LYS A 556 35.09 2.29 7.02
CA LYS A 556 36.07 1.43 6.37
C LYS A 556 35.37 0.65 5.27
N THR A 557 35.99 0.60 4.10
CA THR A 557 35.48 -0.15 2.95
C THR A 557 36.55 -1.14 2.50
N GLU A 558 36.18 -2.41 2.38
CA GLU A 558 37.05 -3.48 1.87
C GLU A 558 36.31 -4.32 0.83
N ARG A 559 37.05 -4.98 -0.05
CA ARG A 559 36.49 -5.98 -0.97
C ARG A 559 36.95 -7.36 -0.53
N ASP A 560 36.03 -8.32 -0.49
CA ASP A 560 36.41 -9.71 -0.29
C ASP A 560 36.98 -10.34 -1.57
N ALA A 561 37.43 -11.59 -1.46
CA ALA A 561 37.96 -12.37 -2.57
C ALA A 561 36.94 -12.60 -3.70
N ALA A 562 35.63 -12.46 -3.45
CA ALA A 562 34.58 -12.53 -4.45
C ALA A 562 34.27 -11.15 -5.07
N GLY A 563 35.01 -10.10 -4.69
CA GLY A 563 34.85 -8.74 -5.18
C GLY A 563 33.67 -7.98 -4.56
N LYS A 564 33.04 -8.53 -3.51
CA LYS A 564 31.90 -7.90 -2.83
C LYS A 564 32.40 -6.89 -1.80
N TRP A 565 31.74 -5.74 -1.74
CA TRP A 565 32.07 -4.71 -0.75
C TRP A 565 31.60 -5.08 0.65
N HIS A 566 32.45 -4.85 1.63
CA HIS A 566 32.12 -4.78 3.05
C HIS A 566 32.33 -3.35 3.53
N VAL A 567 31.35 -2.83 4.24
CA VAL A 567 31.37 -1.46 4.77
C VAL A 567 31.09 -1.53 6.27
N ALA A 568 32.03 -1.03 7.07
CA ALA A 568 31.93 -0.97 8.51
C ALA A 568 32.20 0.45 8.99
N TYR A 569 31.68 0.83 10.16
CA TYR A 569 32.09 2.09 10.78
C TYR A 569 33.51 1.95 11.36
N VAL A 570 34.25 3.05 11.37
CA VAL A 570 35.51 3.12 12.12
C VAL A 570 35.19 3.06 13.61
N GLU A 571 35.87 2.17 14.35
CA GLU A 571 35.76 2.10 15.80
C GLU A 571 37.04 2.65 16.48
N PRO A 572 36.94 3.51 17.51
CA PRO A 572 35.70 4.09 18.04
C PRO A 572 35.12 5.18 17.12
N LEU A 573 33.83 5.10 16.79
CA LEU A 573 33.19 6.09 15.91
C LEU A 573 33.00 7.42 16.65
N THR A 574 33.58 8.49 16.11
CA THR A 574 33.45 9.86 16.64
C THR A 574 32.77 10.73 15.59
N LEU A 575 31.52 11.12 15.82
CA LEU A 575 30.76 11.96 14.88
C LEU A 575 30.98 13.46 15.17
N PRO A 576 30.98 14.33 14.16
CA PRO A 576 31.20 15.76 14.34
C PRO A 576 29.95 16.48 14.90
N ASN A 577 30.13 17.74 15.28
CA ASN A 577 29.01 18.69 15.36
C ASN A 577 28.34 18.76 13.98
N TRP A 578 27.02 18.87 13.95
CA TRP A 578 26.28 18.89 12.69
C TRP A 578 25.12 19.87 12.74
N LEU A 579 24.98 20.66 11.69
CA LEU A 579 23.85 21.56 11.49
C LEU A 579 23.10 21.09 10.25
N LEU A 580 21.82 20.75 10.43
CA LEU A 580 20.89 20.54 9.33
C LEU A 580 20.14 21.85 9.09
N HIS A 581 20.65 22.68 8.18
CA HIS A 581 20.21 24.06 8.01
C HIS A 581 18.79 24.15 7.42
N GLU A 582 18.48 23.33 6.43
CA GLU A 582 17.18 23.27 5.77
C GLU A 582 16.13 22.60 6.67
N ASN A 583 16.49 21.49 7.35
CA ASN A 583 15.61 20.84 8.33
C ASN A 583 15.49 21.60 9.66
N ARG A 584 16.36 22.59 9.89
CA ARG A 584 16.41 23.40 11.09
C ARG A 584 16.60 22.57 12.36
N LYS A 585 17.64 21.73 12.35
CA LYS A 585 18.06 20.92 13.49
C LYS A 585 19.55 21.14 13.78
N GLY A 586 19.92 21.16 15.04
CA GLY A 586 21.31 21.34 15.48
C GLY A 586 21.76 20.18 16.34
N ILE A 587 23.01 19.76 16.17
CA ILE A 587 23.62 18.72 16.99
C ILE A 587 25.04 19.13 17.42
N LEU A 588 25.26 19.17 18.73
CA LEU A 588 26.55 19.46 19.34
C LEU A 588 27.07 18.21 20.04
N ARG A 589 28.32 17.84 19.76
CA ARG A 589 28.98 16.61 20.19
C ARG A 589 30.36 16.85 20.81
N PRO A 590 30.46 17.11 22.12
CA PRO A 590 31.74 17.03 22.81
C PRO A 590 32.11 15.57 23.16
N GLY A 591 33.41 15.29 23.18
CA GLY A 591 33.96 13.96 23.50
C GLY A 591 34.32 13.12 22.27
N LYS A 592 34.63 11.84 22.48
CA LYS A 592 35.03 10.87 21.44
C LYS A 592 34.38 9.51 21.67
N GLY A 593 34.19 8.75 20.59
CA GLY A 593 33.65 7.39 20.64
C GLY A 593 32.25 7.30 21.24
N THR A 594 31.96 6.17 21.90
CA THR A 594 30.70 5.90 22.59
C THR A 594 30.42 6.83 23.77
N ASP A 595 31.46 7.51 24.29
CA ASP A 595 31.35 8.47 25.40
C ASP A 595 30.99 9.89 24.93
N GLN A 596 30.80 10.11 23.63
CA GLN A 596 30.31 11.39 23.13
C GLN A 596 29.02 11.80 23.83
N THR A 597 29.00 13.03 24.34
CA THR A 597 27.76 13.67 24.75
C THR A 597 27.13 14.28 23.50
N VAL A 598 25.81 14.25 23.39
CA VAL A 598 25.07 14.85 22.27
C VAL A 598 24.01 15.77 22.84
N LEU A 599 24.12 17.06 22.54
CA LEU A 599 23.03 18.01 22.71
C LEU A 599 22.38 18.20 21.35
N HIS A 600 21.07 17.99 21.26
CA HIS A 600 20.33 18.20 20.02
C HIS A 600 19.23 19.24 20.23
N LEU A 601 19.05 20.08 19.22
CA LEU A 601 18.09 21.17 19.20
C LEU A 601 17.20 21.01 17.97
N ASP A 602 15.90 21.15 18.19
CA ASP A 602 14.88 21.16 17.16
C ASP A 602 14.26 22.55 17.00
N PHE A 603 14.49 23.19 15.86
CA PHE A 603 13.85 24.46 15.49
C PHE A 603 13.14 24.35 14.13
N GLY A 604 12.65 23.14 13.86
CA GLY A 604 11.92 22.71 12.67
C GLY A 604 10.71 23.58 12.34
N ARG A 605 10.27 23.51 11.08
CA ARG A 605 8.99 24.09 10.65
C ARG A 605 7.88 23.06 10.84
N VAL A 606 6.64 23.54 10.93
CA VAL A 606 5.46 22.67 10.93
C VAL A 606 5.39 21.89 9.61
N VAL A 607 5.46 20.57 9.71
CA VAL A 607 5.38 19.59 8.60
C VAL A 607 4.46 18.42 9.00
N GLY A 608 4.26 17.43 8.13
CA GLY A 608 3.24 16.38 8.32
C GLY A 608 3.38 15.56 9.60
N HIS A 609 4.61 15.20 9.99
CA HIS A 609 4.92 14.41 11.18
C HIS A 609 5.45 15.25 12.36
N TYR A 610 5.26 16.57 12.29
CA TYR A 610 5.80 17.53 13.25
C TYR A 610 5.13 17.45 14.62
N HIS A 611 5.92 17.59 15.68
CA HIS A 611 5.47 17.83 17.04
C HIS A 611 5.49 19.32 17.34
N PRO A 612 4.45 19.89 17.99
CA PRO A 612 4.41 21.29 18.37
C PRO A 612 5.36 21.61 19.55
N ALA A 613 6.67 21.44 19.33
CA ALA A 613 7.75 21.60 20.29
C ALA A 613 8.88 22.49 19.72
N PRO A 614 8.61 23.75 19.35
CA PRO A 614 9.64 24.64 18.81
C PRO A 614 10.73 24.88 19.86
N LEU A 615 11.99 24.76 19.43
CA LEU A 615 13.18 24.84 20.29
C LEU A 615 13.26 23.72 21.35
N SER A 616 12.71 22.53 21.03
CA SER A 616 12.92 21.34 21.85
C SER A 616 14.42 21.04 21.96
N ILE A 617 14.89 20.77 23.18
CA ILE A 617 16.27 20.42 23.48
C ILE A 617 16.26 19.04 24.13
N GLY A 618 17.08 18.15 23.59
CA GLY A 618 17.39 16.88 24.23
C GLY A 618 18.89 16.67 24.41
N MET A 619 19.23 15.75 25.30
CA MET A 619 20.61 15.48 25.70
C MET A 619 20.81 13.98 25.86
N TYR A 620 21.89 13.48 25.25
CA TYR A 620 22.40 12.12 25.44
C TYR A 620 23.81 12.20 26.03
N ALA A 621 24.09 11.45 27.09
CA ALA A 621 25.42 11.31 27.64
C ALA A 621 25.57 9.98 28.37
N LYS A 622 26.81 9.48 28.52
CA LYS A 622 27.11 8.29 29.32
C LYS A 622 26.28 7.05 28.90
N GLY A 623 25.93 6.93 27.62
CA GLY A 623 25.15 5.79 27.13
C GLY A 623 23.62 5.95 27.21
N HIS A 624 23.11 7.10 27.67
CA HIS A 624 21.69 7.30 27.95
C HIS A 624 21.19 8.67 27.50
N GLU A 625 19.92 8.73 27.11
CA GLU A 625 19.19 9.99 26.97
C GLU A 625 18.85 10.53 28.37
N LEU A 626 19.34 11.73 28.70
CA LEU A 626 19.15 12.42 29.98
C LEU A 626 17.99 13.43 29.90
N ALA A 627 17.78 14.01 28.73
CA ALA A 627 16.62 14.82 28.39
C ALA A 627 16.07 14.30 27.06
N THR A 628 14.93 13.61 27.13
CA THR A 628 14.38 12.79 26.03
C THR A 628 13.32 13.55 25.26
N ASP A 629 13.27 13.32 23.94
CA ASP A 629 12.03 13.50 23.17
C ASP A 629 11.18 12.22 23.30
N LEU A 630 9.86 12.36 23.41
CA LEU A 630 8.96 11.21 23.44
C LEU A 630 8.90 10.49 22.09
N GLY A 631 9.19 11.21 21.00
CA GLY A 631 9.03 10.68 19.65
C GLY A 631 7.60 10.20 19.40
N TYR A 632 7.46 9.13 18.62
CA TYR A 632 6.16 8.62 18.22
C TYR A 632 5.53 7.65 19.24
N LEU A 633 4.48 8.11 19.95
CA LEU A 633 3.70 7.30 20.89
C LEU A 633 2.79 6.23 20.22
N GLY A 634 2.76 6.16 18.89
CA GLY A 634 1.92 5.21 18.15
C GLY A 634 2.51 3.80 18.02
N SER A 635 3.80 3.61 18.32
CA SER A 635 4.41 2.27 18.42
C SER A 635 4.53 1.86 19.89
N THR A 636 3.44 1.44 20.52
CA THR A 636 3.45 0.83 21.86
C THR A 636 4.28 -0.47 21.94
N HIS A 637 4.84 -0.95 20.83
CA HIS A 637 5.73 -2.11 20.76
C HIS A 637 7.06 -1.95 21.53
N TYR A 638 7.39 -0.77 22.04
CA TYR A 638 8.65 -0.50 22.76
C TYR A 638 8.47 0.08 24.17
N LEU A 639 7.23 0.18 24.67
CA LEU A 639 6.93 0.60 26.05
C LEU A 639 6.66 -0.58 26.99
N THR A 640 7.08 -1.79 26.61
CA THR A 640 7.03 -3.02 27.43
C THR A 640 8.42 -3.51 27.76
#